data_AF-A0A971R7N8-F1
#
_entry.id   AF-A0A971R7N8-F1
#
_cell.length_a   1.000
_cell.length_b   1.000
_cell.length_c   1.000
_cell.angle_alpha   90.00
_cell.angle_beta   90.00
_cell.angle_gamma   90.00
#
_symmetry.space_group_name_H-M   'P 1'
#
loop_
_entity.id
_entity.type
_entity.pdbx_description
1 polymer ?
#
loop_
_entity_poly.entity_id
_entity_poly.type
_entity_poly.pdbx_seq_one_letter_code
_entity_poly.pdbx_strand_id
1 'polypeptide(L)'
;MDKLRKTFAHPPTSLRGAPFWSWNDKLEPAELKRQIRDMKAHGMGGFFMHSRDGLETEYMGPEWMACIRECVRVAREEGMNAWLYDEDRWPSGAAGGLVPARGGDAFRAKVVTVEETCCHPADDDVLAVFRARLDDGTLTAVERLQGPTELGAGETLLVFRREVSGPSEWFNDDAYADNMNPDAVAAFLDITYEPYSQDIGADFGGAVPGIFTDEPNVFAVNVRSGRRALPWTDAMPDVFRERRGYELLDVLPWLFYAGEGALKARHDYWYTVSQRYTEAFSQQLGQWCEKHGLAFTGHYLCEAELGLGIMRGGAIMPHYRWQQVPGIDMLTEQNHEYITIKQCTSVASQFDRQRVLSETYGCSSWEFTFEGQKWVGDWQYVLGVNLRCQHLALYSLRGCRKRDYPPAFNYNTTWWKYNGVVEDYFARVGSITTAGQAVRDVLLLHPGATGWALLGEGADSLAAVDAYGERFNDFLQAVLATHYDCDLGDEQIMAEACRIEGETLYVGRAPYQVVVVPPETLTVLSSTVDLLEAYLAAGGQVIVVGEPPSLIEAEPSERLLALWQRPGVVHLADASQLQAAFEAAVPRRVSLRTIYGQEAARLLYMQRDVDGRLAYFITNGDRHNGYDLELRLQGTGRLEQWDALTGKVTPLPAEARDGQLRFYTSIGPAGSLIYVIDPQAAPVEGDVERVMPVFRVSRRVDNAQFLGPECEFVRTDPNVLTLDMCSYSLDGGDYSEEMEVWRAQSEVREALGMRQNYYNGLPQRYKWATQEHPADGTSLTLQFFFDVLDVPERPVYLLVEGAGQFEIALNGEPVPNEVAGWYLDRSFHKVRLPELEPGENVLELSCSYTNHMELEDCFIIGDFAVDMARAIVVEPDTLHFGDWTSQGYLHYAGGMIYQGTFDYRPELGQCVRVYLQDYEAVDVAVHVNGAVAGHIPWASENGLDITDHLGPGINNVGIEVVSSPRNMLGPLHLATGREPWTDWRSFRRTDETFTPDYVVKDWGLYGQVIIKHCND
;
A
#
# COMPACT_ATOMS: atom_id res chain seq x y z
N MET A 1 11.06 -27.19 -16.50
CA MET A 1 9.58 -27.22 -16.63
C MET A 1 8.91 -27.83 -15.40
N ASP A 2 9.22 -29.08 -15.02
CA ASP A 2 8.51 -29.77 -13.91
C ASP A 2 8.57 -29.04 -12.57
N LYS A 3 9.72 -28.45 -12.22
CA LYS A 3 9.86 -27.62 -11.02
C LYS A 3 8.90 -26.42 -11.06
N LEU A 4 8.84 -25.71 -12.19
CA LEU A 4 7.97 -24.54 -12.35
C LEU A 4 6.49 -24.93 -12.24
N ARG A 5 6.07 -26.02 -12.91
CA ARG A 5 4.70 -26.55 -12.80
C ARG A 5 4.35 -26.95 -11.37
N LYS A 6 5.27 -27.60 -10.67
CA LYS A 6 5.08 -28.02 -9.28
C LYS A 6 4.93 -26.81 -8.35
N THR A 7 5.79 -25.79 -8.51
CA THR A 7 5.68 -24.54 -7.75
C THR A 7 4.38 -23.81 -8.07
N PHE A 8 3.92 -23.79 -9.32
CA PHE A 8 2.65 -23.16 -9.67
C PHE A 8 1.43 -23.90 -9.12
N ALA A 9 1.41 -25.24 -9.19
CA ALA A 9 0.32 -26.02 -8.61
C ALA A 9 0.29 -25.94 -7.08
N HIS A 10 1.47 -25.89 -6.45
CA HIS A 10 1.62 -25.83 -4.99
C HIS A 10 2.66 -24.76 -4.60
N PRO A 11 2.28 -23.46 -4.60
CA PRO A 11 3.21 -22.39 -4.27
C PRO A 11 3.75 -22.50 -2.84
N PRO A 12 5.07 -22.36 -2.65
CA PRO A 12 5.65 -22.33 -1.32
C PRO A 12 5.20 -21.08 -0.54
N THR A 13 5.27 -21.17 0.78
CA THR A 13 4.96 -20.08 1.72
C THR A 13 5.67 -18.78 1.40
N SER A 14 6.90 -18.83 0.90
CA SER A 14 7.65 -17.63 0.54
C SER A 14 6.96 -16.77 -0.52
N LEU A 15 6.12 -17.33 -1.40
CA LEU A 15 5.42 -16.60 -2.46
C LEU A 15 4.05 -16.03 -2.04
N ARG A 16 3.63 -16.26 -0.81
CA ARG A 16 2.37 -15.73 -0.26
C ARG A 16 2.60 -14.37 0.41
N GLY A 17 1.52 -13.62 0.62
CA GLY A 17 1.59 -12.34 1.32
C GLY A 17 2.04 -12.47 2.77
N ALA A 18 2.54 -11.37 3.33
CA ALA A 18 2.88 -11.24 4.73
C ALA A 18 2.38 -9.86 5.20
N PRO A 19 1.21 -9.76 5.85
CA PRO A 19 0.63 -8.48 6.24
C PRO A 19 1.45 -7.78 7.32
N PHE A 20 1.29 -6.46 7.41
CA PHE A 20 1.65 -5.73 8.62
C PHE A 20 0.74 -6.15 9.75
N TRP A 21 1.29 -6.85 10.74
CA TRP A 21 0.54 -7.27 11.90
C TRP A 21 0.73 -6.25 13.02
N SER A 22 -0.20 -5.29 13.07
CA SER A 22 -0.23 -4.18 14.00
C SER A 22 -0.48 -4.68 15.42
N TRP A 23 0.60 -4.72 16.21
CA TRP A 23 0.59 -4.90 17.64
C TRP A 23 0.14 -3.59 18.28
N ASN A 24 -1.15 -3.53 18.56
CA ASN A 24 -1.84 -2.29 18.90
C ASN A 24 -2.64 -2.39 20.20
N ASP A 25 -2.36 -3.34 21.10
CA ASP A 25 -3.06 -3.48 22.39
C ASP A 25 -2.09 -4.11 23.41
N LYS A 26 -2.58 -4.52 24.58
CA LYS A 26 -1.83 -5.41 25.47
C LYS A 26 -1.65 -6.76 24.81
N LEU A 27 -0.39 -7.14 24.58
CA LEU A 27 -0.04 -8.35 23.84
C LEU A 27 -0.09 -9.56 24.76
N GLU A 28 -0.82 -10.59 24.32
CA GLU A 28 -0.94 -11.85 25.02
C GLU A 28 -0.35 -13.00 24.18
N PRO A 29 0.65 -13.74 24.68
CA PRO A 29 1.29 -14.84 23.94
C PRO A 29 0.31 -15.88 23.38
N ALA A 30 -0.79 -16.16 24.10
CA ALA A 30 -1.80 -17.10 23.65
C ALA A 30 -2.61 -16.59 22.44
N GLU A 31 -2.93 -15.30 22.43
CA GLU A 31 -3.65 -14.66 21.34
C GLU A 31 -2.74 -14.48 20.11
N LEU A 32 -1.49 -14.05 20.32
CA LEU A 32 -0.47 -13.98 19.27
C LEU A 32 -0.33 -15.32 18.53
N LYS A 33 -0.18 -16.41 19.29
CA LYS A 33 -0.10 -17.78 18.74
C LYS A 33 -1.35 -18.19 17.97
N ARG A 34 -2.53 -17.80 18.44
CA ARG A 34 -3.80 -18.08 17.75
C ARG A 34 -3.83 -17.37 16.41
N GLN A 35 -3.53 -16.07 16.37
CA GLN A 35 -3.57 -15.28 15.15
C GLN A 35 -2.55 -15.75 14.11
N ILE A 36 -1.34 -16.17 14.53
CA ILE A 36 -0.36 -16.78 13.60
C ILE A 36 -0.93 -18.02 12.90
N ARG A 37 -1.58 -18.91 13.66
CA ARG A 37 -2.18 -20.13 13.09
C ARG A 37 -3.40 -19.82 12.24
N ASP A 38 -4.15 -18.80 12.59
CA ASP A 38 -5.29 -18.33 11.83
C ASP A 38 -4.86 -17.72 10.48
N MET A 39 -3.83 -16.86 10.47
CA MET A 39 -3.19 -16.37 9.26
C MET A 39 -2.70 -17.50 8.36
N LYS A 40 -2.06 -18.53 8.94
CA LYS A 40 -1.66 -19.73 8.18
C LYS A 40 -2.84 -20.44 7.53
N ALA A 41 -3.92 -20.65 8.29
CA ALA A 41 -5.11 -21.36 7.82
C ALA A 41 -5.80 -20.64 6.66
N HIS A 42 -5.69 -19.31 6.60
CA HIS A 42 -6.30 -18.46 5.58
C HIS A 42 -5.31 -18.02 4.48
N GLY A 43 -4.17 -18.71 4.36
CA GLY A 43 -3.30 -18.62 3.18
C GLY A 43 -2.15 -17.62 3.27
N MET A 44 -1.92 -16.97 4.41
CA MET A 44 -0.78 -16.07 4.59
C MET A 44 0.55 -16.83 4.69
N GLY A 45 1.61 -16.22 4.16
CA GLY A 45 2.97 -16.76 4.16
C GLY A 45 3.80 -16.35 5.38
N GLY A 46 3.47 -15.22 5.98
CA GLY A 46 4.22 -14.63 7.08
C GLY A 46 3.47 -13.46 7.68
N PHE A 47 4.18 -12.62 8.42
CA PHE A 47 3.68 -11.37 8.99
C PHE A 47 4.86 -10.49 9.42
N PHE A 48 4.66 -9.18 9.46
CA PHE A 48 5.58 -8.20 10.04
C PHE A 48 5.08 -7.80 11.43
N MET A 49 5.88 -7.99 12.47
CA MET A 49 5.49 -7.69 13.86
C MET A 49 5.63 -6.19 14.15
N HIS A 50 4.59 -5.43 13.82
CA HIS A 50 4.60 -3.96 13.71
C HIS A 50 4.08 -3.30 14.98
N SER A 51 4.88 -2.45 15.63
CA SER A 51 4.37 -1.58 16.71
C SER A 51 3.41 -0.55 16.12
N ARG A 52 2.21 -0.39 16.69
CA ARG A 52 1.19 0.50 16.15
C ARG A 52 0.48 1.31 17.23
N ASP A 53 -0.25 2.35 16.84
CA ASP A 53 -1.07 3.17 17.73
C ASP A 53 -2.02 2.30 18.57
N GLY A 54 -1.99 2.47 19.89
CA GLY A 54 -2.79 1.71 20.84
C GLY A 54 -2.01 0.68 21.66
N LEU A 55 -0.71 0.50 21.41
CA LEU A 55 0.14 -0.48 22.09
C LEU A 55 0.25 -0.20 23.61
N GLU A 56 -0.01 -1.23 24.41
CA GLU A 56 0.10 -1.19 25.88
C GLU A 56 1.26 -2.05 26.42
N THR A 57 1.97 -2.75 25.53
CA THR A 57 3.20 -3.48 25.86
C THR A 57 4.39 -2.58 25.57
N GLU A 58 5.29 -2.37 26.54
CA GLU A 58 6.44 -1.46 26.36
C GLU A 58 7.34 -1.93 25.20
N TYR A 59 7.49 -1.07 24.18
CA TYR A 59 8.32 -1.31 23.01
C TYR A 59 9.78 -1.55 23.40
N MET A 60 10.40 -2.59 22.83
CA MET A 60 11.75 -3.08 23.18
C MET A 60 11.94 -3.46 24.66
N GLY A 61 10.86 -3.53 25.44
CA GLY A 61 10.87 -3.99 26.83
C GLY A 61 10.95 -5.52 26.94
N PRO A 62 11.11 -6.07 28.16
CA PRO A 62 11.21 -7.51 28.37
C PRO A 62 9.97 -8.31 27.91
N GLU A 63 8.77 -7.72 28.06
CA GLU A 63 7.51 -8.33 27.61
C GLU A 63 7.40 -8.35 26.08
N TRP A 64 7.82 -7.26 25.41
CA TRP A 64 7.92 -7.19 23.95
C TRP A 64 8.83 -8.30 23.41
N MET A 65 10.04 -8.43 23.96
CA MET A 65 10.98 -9.48 23.56
C MET A 65 10.43 -10.90 23.81
N ALA A 66 9.67 -11.09 24.89
CA ALA A 66 8.98 -12.36 25.13
C ALA A 66 7.93 -12.68 24.06
N CYS A 67 7.16 -11.68 23.61
CA CYS A 67 6.22 -11.82 22.51
C CYS A 67 6.92 -12.16 21.20
N ILE A 68 8.02 -11.46 20.88
CA ILE A 68 8.85 -11.73 19.69
C ILE A 68 9.34 -13.19 19.68
N ARG A 69 9.93 -13.67 20.78
CA ARG A 69 10.40 -15.07 20.89
C ARG A 69 9.28 -16.08 20.64
N GLU A 70 8.10 -15.85 21.23
CA GLU A 70 6.97 -16.76 21.07
C GLU A 70 6.47 -16.76 19.62
N CYS A 71 6.33 -15.59 18.99
CA CYS A 71 5.92 -15.46 17.60
C CYS A 71 6.90 -16.15 16.65
N VAL A 72 8.20 -15.97 16.83
CA VAL A 72 9.26 -16.62 16.05
C VAL A 72 9.23 -18.14 16.24
N ARG A 73 9.08 -18.61 17.50
CA ARG A 73 8.96 -20.03 17.81
C ARG A 73 7.77 -20.66 17.10
N VAL A 74 6.60 -20.03 17.16
CA VAL A 74 5.38 -20.52 16.49
C VAL A 74 5.52 -20.46 14.97
N ALA A 75 6.05 -19.38 14.40
CA ALA A 75 6.28 -19.27 12.97
C ALA A 75 7.20 -20.40 12.45
N ARG A 76 8.25 -20.74 13.20
CA ARG A 76 9.13 -21.88 12.89
C ARG A 76 8.37 -23.21 12.88
N GLU A 77 7.47 -23.43 13.84
CA GLU A 77 6.66 -24.64 13.95
C GLU A 77 5.65 -24.77 12.80
N GLU A 78 5.04 -23.66 12.39
CA GLU A 78 4.01 -23.61 11.35
C GLU A 78 4.60 -23.41 9.93
N GLY A 79 5.93 -23.23 9.83
CA GLY A 79 6.62 -22.94 8.58
C GLY A 79 6.13 -21.63 7.94
N MET A 80 6.09 -20.56 8.74
CA MET A 80 5.79 -19.18 8.34
C MET A 80 7.01 -18.28 8.53
N ASN A 81 6.97 -17.11 7.89
CA ASN A 81 8.00 -16.09 8.01
C ASN A 81 7.59 -15.01 9.03
N ALA A 82 8.30 -14.91 10.15
CA ALA A 82 8.14 -13.87 11.16
C ALA A 82 9.12 -12.73 10.88
N TRP A 83 8.69 -11.73 10.09
CA TRP A 83 9.51 -10.57 9.77
C TRP A 83 9.56 -9.61 10.97
N LEU A 84 10.75 -9.10 11.25
CA LEU A 84 10.96 -8.08 12.26
C LEU A 84 10.59 -6.71 11.72
N TYR A 85 10.33 -5.79 12.64
CA TYR A 85 10.07 -4.39 12.37
C TYR A 85 10.97 -3.56 13.29
N ASP A 86 11.62 -2.53 12.75
CA ASP A 86 12.72 -1.84 13.43
C ASP A 86 12.34 -0.56 14.19
N GLU A 87 11.07 -0.16 14.19
CA GLU A 87 10.61 1.13 14.74
C GLU A 87 9.38 1.00 15.65
N ASP A 88 9.12 2.00 16.47
CA ASP A 88 7.84 2.20 17.15
C ASP A 88 6.95 3.08 16.27
N ARG A 89 5.92 2.47 15.65
CA ARG A 89 5.17 3.07 14.53
C ARG A 89 6.13 3.36 13.38
N TRP A 90 6.16 4.57 12.87
CA TRP A 90 7.03 5.03 11.79
C TRP A 90 7.26 6.53 12.04
N PRO A 91 8.18 7.23 11.37
CA PRO A 91 9.23 6.73 10.49
C PRO A 91 10.45 6.16 11.25
N SER A 92 11.18 5.24 10.62
CA SER A 92 12.36 4.56 11.17
C SER A 92 13.55 5.48 11.42
N GLY A 93 14.32 5.12 12.44
CA GLY A 93 15.57 5.77 12.86
C GLY A 93 15.52 6.38 14.26
N ALA A 94 14.33 6.57 14.83
CA ALA A 94 14.14 7.18 16.14
C ALA A 94 13.98 6.15 17.27
N ALA A 95 13.54 4.92 16.96
CA ALA A 95 13.13 3.90 17.93
C ALA A 95 12.11 4.45 18.95
N GLY A 96 11.05 5.13 18.49
CA GLY A 96 10.02 5.74 19.31
C GLY A 96 10.54 6.88 20.20
N GLY A 97 11.63 7.54 19.77
CA GLY A 97 12.31 8.61 20.52
C GLY A 97 13.51 8.13 21.35
N LEU A 98 13.79 6.82 21.43
CA LEU A 98 14.89 6.28 22.23
C LEU A 98 16.29 6.67 21.71
N VAL A 99 16.47 6.86 20.40
CA VAL A 99 17.75 7.27 19.81
C VAL A 99 18.09 8.72 20.20
N PRO A 100 17.20 9.71 19.98
CA PRO A 100 17.39 11.07 20.51
C PRO A 100 17.55 11.15 22.02
N ALA A 101 16.79 10.36 22.79
CA ALA A 101 16.93 10.32 24.25
C ALA A 101 18.36 9.88 24.69
N ARG A 102 19.01 9.02 23.89
CA ARG A 102 20.37 8.53 24.18
C ARG A 102 21.46 9.55 23.84
N GLY A 103 21.40 10.20 22.69
CA GLY A 103 22.46 11.11 22.21
C GLY A 103 22.18 12.60 22.40
N GLY A 104 20.99 12.96 22.88
CA GLY A 104 20.55 14.35 23.00
C GLY A 104 20.56 15.08 21.65
N ASP A 105 20.84 16.37 21.68
CA ASP A 105 20.81 17.25 20.51
C ASP A 105 21.77 16.83 19.39
N ALA A 106 22.82 16.04 19.70
CA ALA A 106 23.71 15.49 18.69
C ALA A 106 23.01 14.46 17.79
N PHE A 107 22.04 13.70 18.33
CA PHE A 107 21.31 12.66 17.59
C PHE A 107 19.93 13.12 17.13
N ARG A 108 19.43 14.25 17.64
CA ARG A 108 18.20 14.86 17.12
C ARG A 108 18.39 15.39 15.72
N ALA A 109 17.36 15.25 14.89
CA ALA A 109 17.31 15.85 13.56
C ALA A 109 17.56 17.36 13.64
N LYS A 110 18.25 17.91 12.63
CA LYS A 110 18.64 19.33 12.57
C LYS A 110 18.24 19.91 11.24
N VAL A 111 18.10 21.22 11.22
CA VAL A 111 17.85 22.00 10.01
C VAL A 111 18.76 23.21 9.94
N VAL A 112 18.97 23.69 8.72
CA VAL A 112 19.44 25.05 8.47
C VAL A 112 18.22 25.92 8.22
N THR A 113 18.11 27.02 8.96
CA THR A 113 17.03 28.00 8.82
C THR A 113 17.54 29.31 8.25
N VAL A 114 16.64 30.10 7.65
CA VAL A 114 16.93 31.47 7.21
C VAL A 114 15.97 32.48 7.84
N GLU A 115 16.50 33.65 8.17
CA GLU A 115 15.74 34.82 8.61
C GLU A 115 16.18 36.06 7.81
N GLU A 116 15.21 36.80 7.28
CA GLU A 116 15.42 38.13 6.70
C GLU A 116 15.29 39.19 7.79
N THR A 117 16.34 39.98 8.03
CA THR A 117 16.34 40.97 9.10
C THR A 117 17.24 42.15 8.79
N CYS A 118 17.03 43.28 9.46
CA CYS A 118 17.91 44.45 9.40
C CYS A 118 18.95 44.48 10.53
N CYS A 119 18.86 43.54 11.48
CA CYS A 119 19.70 43.49 12.67
C CYS A 119 20.71 42.36 12.57
N HIS A 120 21.97 42.64 12.94
CA HIS A 120 22.98 41.59 13.05
C HIS A 120 22.62 40.66 14.23
N PRO A 121 22.69 39.33 14.08
CA PRO A 121 22.35 38.39 15.14
C PRO A 121 23.37 38.47 16.29
N ALA A 122 22.95 38.05 17.48
CA ALA A 122 23.77 38.06 18.70
C ALA A 122 23.91 36.66 19.33
N ASP A 123 23.36 35.64 18.67
CA ASP A 123 23.27 34.26 19.13
C ASP A 123 24.36 33.34 18.54
N ASP A 124 24.69 32.26 19.27
CA ASP A 124 25.81 31.36 18.97
C ASP A 124 25.51 30.31 17.88
N ASP A 125 24.24 30.13 17.49
CA ASP A 125 23.81 29.13 16.48
C ASP A 125 23.88 29.65 15.02
N VAL A 126 24.47 30.83 14.81
CA VAL A 126 24.63 31.46 13.50
C VAL A 126 25.72 30.74 12.68
N LEU A 127 25.32 30.22 11.52
CA LEU A 127 26.22 29.57 10.56
C LEU A 127 26.84 30.57 9.58
N ALA A 128 26.04 31.51 9.09
CA ALA A 128 26.48 32.53 8.15
C ALA A 128 25.53 33.73 8.15
N VAL A 129 26.08 34.92 7.84
CA VAL A 129 25.30 36.14 7.62
C VAL A 129 25.68 36.71 6.27
N PHE A 130 24.66 37.10 5.50
CA PHE A 130 24.85 37.73 4.20
C PHE A 130 24.16 39.07 4.16
N ARG A 131 24.78 40.02 3.44
CA ARG A 131 24.09 41.20 2.93
C ARG A 131 23.48 40.84 1.58
N ALA A 132 22.21 41.13 1.39
CA ALA A 132 21.47 40.74 0.19
C ALA A 132 20.59 41.87 -0.35
N ARG A 133 20.31 41.83 -1.65
CA ARG A 133 19.25 42.59 -2.31
C ARG A 133 18.30 41.62 -3.01
N LEU A 134 17.02 41.73 -2.66
CA LEU A 134 15.93 40.94 -3.22
C LEU A 134 15.11 41.82 -4.16
N ASP A 135 14.81 41.30 -5.34
CA ASP A 135 13.85 41.88 -6.29
C ASP A 135 12.78 40.82 -6.58
N ASP A 136 11.56 41.05 -6.14
CA ASP A 136 10.43 40.10 -6.24
C ASP A 136 10.79 38.67 -5.79
N GLY A 137 11.45 38.54 -4.62
CA GLY A 137 11.90 37.26 -4.08
C GLY A 137 13.14 36.63 -4.76
N THR A 138 13.67 37.27 -5.81
CA THR A 138 14.89 36.84 -6.51
C THR A 138 16.12 37.56 -5.96
N LEU A 139 17.19 36.81 -5.71
CA LEU A 139 18.44 37.33 -5.17
C LEU A 139 19.30 37.92 -6.31
N THR A 140 19.47 39.25 -6.29
CA THR A 140 20.19 40.01 -7.35
C THR A 140 21.60 40.43 -6.95
N ALA A 141 21.86 40.54 -5.64
CA ALA A 141 23.19 40.76 -5.09
C ALA A 141 23.27 40.09 -3.73
N VAL A 142 24.40 39.42 -3.44
CA VAL A 142 24.63 38.75 -2.18
C VAL A 142 26.12 38.72 -1.83
N GLU A 143 26.44 38.99 -0.57
CA GLU A 143 27.81 38.99 -0.07
C GLU A 143 27.84 38.46 1.37
N ARG A 144 28.70 37.47 1.62
CA ARG A 144 28.90 36.91 2.96
C ARG A 144 29.69 37.90 3.82
N LEU A 145 29.17 38.20 5.01
CA LEU A 145 29.77 39.13 5.94
C LEU A 145 30.67 38.40 6.96
N GLN A 146 31.78 39.03 7.32
CA GLN A 146 32.68 38.58 8.40
C GLN A 146 32.40 39.29 9.74
N GLY A 147 31.47 40.25 9.75
CA GLY A 147 31.08 41.01 10.94
C GLY A 147 30.01 42.06 10.65
N PRO A 148 29.59 42.84 11.67
CA PRO A 148 28.53 43.83 11.54
C PRO A 148 28.86 44.87 10.45
N THR A 149 27.88 45.18 9.61
CA THR A 149 27.99 46.16 8.51
C THR A 149 26.71 46.97 8.40
N GLU A 150 26.81 48.25 7.99
CA GLU A 150 25.63 49.09 7.71
C GLU A 150 24.96 48.68 6.40
N LEU A 151 23.64 48.56 6.41
CA LEU A 151 22.83 48.24 5.23
C LEU A 151 22.51 49.50 4.42
N GLY A 152 22.66 49.41 3.10
CA GLY A 152 22.17 50.40 2.15
C GLY A 152 20.65 50.34 1.95
N ALA A 153 20.11 51.32 1.22
CA ALA A 153 18.69 51.32 0.87
C ALA A 153 18.33 50.09 0.00
N GLY A 154 17.31 49.33 0.42
CA GLY A 154 16.87 48.12 -0.27
C GLY A 154 17.75 46.88 0.00
N GLU A 155 18.67 46.95 0.95
CA GLU A 155 19.47 45.81 1.41
C GLU A 155 18.88 45.21 2.69
N THR A 156 19.01 43.89 2.83
CA THR A 156 18.61 43.12 4.01
C THR A 156 19.75 42.20 4.44
N LEU A 157 19.72 41.71 5.68
CA LEU A 157 20.55 40.59 6.11
C LEU A 157 19.79 39.28 5.95
N LEU A 158 20.47 38.28 5.40
CA LEU A 158 20.04 36.88 5.46
C LEU A 158 20.88 36.21 6.55
N VAL A 159 20.23 35.77 7.62
CA VAL A 159 20.88 35.10 8.74
C VAL A 159 20.55 33.62 8.70
N PHE A 160 21.57 32.79 8.53
CA PHE A 160 21.44 31.34 8.51
C PHE A 160 21.82 30.76 9.87
N ARG A 161 20.98 29.86 10.40
CA ARG A 161 21.19 29.24 11.71
C ARG A 161 21.01 27.74 11.64
N ARG A 162 21.72 27.04 12.51
CA ARG A 162 21.42 25.65 12.82
C ARG A 162 20.31 25.62 13.87
N GLU A 163 19.27 24.83 13.63
CA GLU A 163 18.21 24.58 14.62
C GLU A 163 18.04 23.07 14.86
N VAL A 164 17.96 22.67 16.13
CA VAL A 164 17.71 21.30 16.55
C VAL A 164 16.21 21.07 16.70
N SER A 165 15.70 19.97 16.14
CA SER A 165 14.28 19.61 16.21
C SER A 165 13.77 19.57 17.64
N GLY A 166 12.58 20.15 17.86
CA GLY A 166 11.84 20.00 19.11
C GLY A 166 11.22 18.61 19.28
N PRO A 167 10.74 18.29 20.51
CA PRO A 167 9.97 17.09 20.77
C PRO A 167 8.59 17.11 20.10
N SER A 168 7.98 15.95 19.91
CA SER A 168 6.61 15.75 19.44
C SER A 168 5.97 14.50 20.05
N GLU A 169 4.64 14.50 20.17
CA GLU A 169 3.87 13.34 20.65
C GLU A 169 4.13 12.06 19.85
N TRP A 170 4.39 12.25 18.56
CA TRP A 170 4.66 11.19 17.59
C TRP A 170 5.88 10.33 17.99
N PHE A 171 6.90 10.92 18.60
CA PHE A 171 8.09 10.20 19.07
C PHE A 171 8.09 10.06 20.59
N ASN A 172 6.91 9.79 21.17
CA ASN A 172 6.70 9.62 22.60
C ASN A 172 7.24 10.79 23.44
N ASP A 173 6.95 12.02 22.98
CA ASP A 173 7.39 13.29 23.57
C ASP A 173 8.91 13.56 23.49
N ASP A 174 9.67 12.83 22.66
CA ASP A 174 11.01 13.19 22.18
C ASP A 174 10.97 13.65 20.72
N ALA A 175 12.11 13.76 20.05
CA ALA A 175 12.21 14.23 18.66
C ALA A 175 12.52 13.08 17.68
N TYR A 176 12.59 13.41 16.38
CA TYR A 176 13.13 12.51 15.37
C TYR A 176 14.66 12.49 15.37
N ALA A 177 15.25 11.43 14.80
CA ALA A 177 16.71 11.26 14.73
C ALA A 177 17.34 11.91 13.48
N ASP A 178 18.60 12.33 13.60
CA ASP A 178 19.44 12.78 12.50
C ASP A 178 19.96 11.57 11.72
N ASN A 179 19.20 11.11 10.73
CA ASN A 179 19.56 9.96 9.89
C ASN A 179 20.74 10.24 8.94
N MET A 180 21.27 11.47 8.88
CA MET A 180 22.54 11.78 8.19
C MET A 180 23.74 11.70 9.14
N ASN A 181 23.52 11.50 10.44
CA ASN A 181 24.55 11.26 11.44
C ASN A 181 24.77 9.74 11.63
N PRO A 182 25.91 9.18 11.21
CA PRO A 182 26.19 7.76 11.30
C PRO A 182 26.23 7.24 12.74
N ASP A 183 26.55 8.08 13.72
CA ASP A 183 26.55 7.70 15.14
C ASP A 183 25.12 7.55 15.69
N ALA A 184 24.18 8.38 15.21
CA ALA A 184 22.76 8.24 15.54
C ALA A 184 22.18 6.95 14.96
N VAL A 185 22.53 6.63 13.71
CA VAL A 185 22.13 5.36 13.07
C VAL A 185 22.78 4.15 13.76
N ALA A 186 24.04 4.25 14.18
CA ALA A 186 24.67 3.19 14.97
C ALA A 186 23.97 2.97 16.32
N ALA A 187 23.49 4.04 16.95
CA ALA A 187 22.67 3.93 18.15
C ALA A 187 21.30 3.30 17.87
N PHE A 188 20.68 3.55 16.71
CA PHE A 188 19.46 2.87 16.27
C PHE A 188 19.67 1.36 16.16
N LEU A 189 20.74 0.92 15.48
CA LEU A 189 21.12 -0.50 15.40
C LEU A 189 21.30 -1.13 16.80
N ASP A 190 21.97 -0.44 17.72
CA ASP A 190 22.18 -0.95 19.09
C ASP A 190 20.88 -1.01 19.92
N ILE A 191 19.92 -0.12 19.67
CA ILE A 191 18.63 -0.10 20.40
C ILE A 191 17.67 -1.16 19.88
N THR A 192 17.64 -1.44 18.58
CA THR A 192 16.60 -2.27 17.97
C THR A 192 17.15 -3.57 17.37
N TYR A 193 18.20 -3.52 16.55
CA TYR A 193 18.74 -4.68 15.84
C TYR A 193 19.56 -5.62 16.75
N GLU A 194 20.43 -5.07 17.59
CA GLU A 194 21.28 -5.86 18.50
C GLU A 194 20.47 -6.67 19.52
N PRO A 195 19.41 -6.13 20.17
CA PRO A 195 18.55 -6.93 21.04
C PRO A 195 17.86 -8.10 20.33
N TYR A 196 17.37 -7.89 19.10
CA TYR A 196 16.82 -8.99 18.29
C TYR A 196 17.90 -10.04 17.98
N SER A 197 19.10 -9.62 17.57
CA SER A 197 20.22 -10.53 17.29
C SER A 197 20.58 -11.38 18.51
N GLN A 198 20.64 -10.77 19.69
CA GLN A 198 21.00 -11.45 20.93
C GLN A 198 19.96 -12.50 21.35
N ASP A 199 18.68 -12.20 21.15
CA ASP A 199 17.58 -13.00 21.70
C ASP A 199 17.05 -14.08 20.74
N ILE A 200 17.00 -13.78 19.44
CA ILE A 200 16.45 -14.64 18.38
C ILE A 200 17.38 -14.81 17.17
N GLY A 201 18.64 -14.35 17.23
CA GLY A 201 19.56 -14.39 16.08
C GLY A 201 19.85 -15.79 15.52
N ALA A 202 19.59 -16.86 16.29
CA ALA A 202 19.69 -18.23 15.80
C ALA A 202 18.65 -18.57 14.71
N ASP A 203 17.59 -17.76 14.58
CA ASP A 203 16.52 -17.92 13.59
C ASP A 203 16.69 -17.04 12.34
N PHE A 204 17.72 -16.18 12.32
CA PHE A 204 17.99 -15.29 11.21
C PHE A 204 18.30 -16.09 9.93
N GLY A 205 17.67 -15.67 8.83
CA GLY A 205 17.71 -16.39 7.54
C GLY A 205 16.87 -17.67 7.50
N GLY A 206 16.27 -18.06 8.64
CA GLY A 206 15.35 -19.18 8.78
C GLY A 206 13.90 -18.70 8.94
N ALA A 207 13.34 -18.85 10.15
CA ALA A 207 11.99 -18.38 10.46
C ALA A 207 11.88 -16.85 10.45
N VAL A 208 13.01 -16.14 10.63
CA VAL A 208 13.13 -14.69 10.54
C VAL A 208 13.92 -14.34 9.30
N PRO A 209 13.27 -14.09 8.16
CA PRO A 209 13.97 -13.85 6.90
C PRO A 209 14.59 -12.45 6.82
N GLY A 210 14.07 -11.47 7.56
CA GLY A 210 14.49 -10.09 7.46
C GLY A 210 13.80 -9.14 8.44
N ILE A 211 14.14 -7.87 8.31
CA ILE A 211 13.66 -6.77 9.13
C ILE A 211 13.26 -5.59 8.25
N PHE A 212 12.11 -5.00 8.56
CA PHE A 212 11.49 -3.91 7.83
C PHE A 212 11.85 -2.55 8.44
N THR A 213 12.19 -1.59 7.58
CA THR A 213 12.36 -0.17 7.90
C THR A 213 11.27 0.65 7.20
N ASP A 214 10.62 1.55 7.91
CA ASP A 214 9.40 2.21 7.46
C ASP A 214 9.58 3.72 7.34
N GLU A 215 9.43 4.26 6.14
CA GLU A 215 9.51 5.69 5.83
C GLU A 215 10.70 6.48 6.43
N PRO A 216 11.93 5.94 6.59
CA PRO A 216 13.02 6.71 7.13
C PRO A 216 13.32 7.90 6.20
N ASN A 217 13.58 9.06 6.78
CA ASN A 217 13.80 10.29 6.02
C ASN A 217 14.77 11.24 6.73
N VAL A 218 15.09 12.37 6.10
CA VAL A 218 15.99 13.41 6.65
C VAL A 218 15.26 14.67 7.12
N PHE A 219 13.92 14.72 7.07
CA PHE A 219 13.17 15.95 7.29
C PHE A 219 11.88 15.83 8.13
N ALA A 220 11.75 14.84 9.00
CA ALA A 220 10.64 14.74 9.96
C ALA A 220 10.96 15.56 11.23
N VAL A 221 11.03 16.89 11.08
CA VAL A 221 11.49 17.83 12.11
C VAL A 221 10.36 18.70 12.66
N ASN A 222 10.48 19.08 13.93
CA ASN A 222 9.67 20.13 14.54
C ASN A 222 10.51 21.42 14.65
N VAL A 223 10.32 22.33 13.69
CA VAL A 223 11.01 23.64 13.62
C VAL A 223 10.30 24.64 14.52
N ARG A 224 10.78 24.78 15.76
CA ARG A 224 10.15 25.60 16.81
C ARG A 224 10.13 27.08 16.48
N SER A 225 11.10 27.57 15.70
CA SER A 225 11.15 28.98 15.32
C SER A 225 10.10 29.37 14.26
N GLY A 226 9.46 28.40 13.59
CA GLY A 226 8.58 28.65 12.45
C GLY A 226 9.28 29.24 11.23
N ARG A 227 10.63 29.28 11.23
CA ARG A 227 11.41 29.76 10.09
C ARG A 227 11.43 28.74 8.96
N ARG A 228 11.66 29.28 7.76
CA ARG A 228 12.01 28.51 6.55
C ARG A 228 13.22 27.63 6.82
N ALA A 229 13.19 26.38 6.37
CA ALA A 229 14.15 25.36 6.81
C ALA A 229 14.46 24.30 5.74
N LEU A 230 15.70 23.80 5.74
CA LEU A 230 16.14 22.63 4.97
C LEU A 230 16.87 21.62 5.87
N PRO A 231 16.90 20.32 5.52
CA PRO A 231 17.61 19.29 6.28
C PRO A 231 19.06 19.66 6.60
N TRP A 232 19.59 19.26 7.74
CA TRP A 232 20.97 19.54 8.08
C TRP A 232 21.56 18.48 8.99
N THR A 233 22.88 18.32 8.93
CA THR A 233 23.68 17.60 9.92
C THR A 233 24.96 18.38 10.18
N ASP A 234 25.53 18.28 11.38
CA ASP A 234 26.69 19.10 11.77
C ASP A 234 27.93 18.84 10.88
N ALA A 235 28.02 17.65 10.27
CA ALA A 235 29.10 17.29 9.34
C ALA A 235 28.91 17.85 7.90
N MET A 236 27.75 18.44 7.59
CA MET A 236 27.38 18.79 6.22
C MET A 236 28.39 19.74 5.52
N PRO A 237 28.92 20.80 6.15
CA PRO A 237 29.90 21.68 5.50
C PRO A 237 31.18 20.95 5.06
N ASP A 238 31.70 20.05 5.89
CA ASP A 238 32.93 19.32 5.60
C ASP A 238 32.73 18.29 4.49
N VAL A 239 31.64 17.51 4.56
CA VAL A 239 31.29 16.50 3.54
C VAL A 239 31.04 17.18 2.18
N PHE A 240 30.34 18.31 2.18
CA PHE A 240 30.08 19.08 0.96
C PHE A 240 31.38 19.59 0.34
N ARG A 241 32.27 20.19 1.13
CA ARG A 241 33.56 20.71 0.65
C ARG A 241 34.44 19.61 0.09
N GLU A 242 34.47 18.44 0.71
CA GLU A 242 35.21 17.27 0.23
C GLU A 242 34.71 16.80 -1.16
N ARG A 243 33.39 16.78 -1.37
CA ARG A 243 32.78 16.20 -2.58
C ARG A 243 32.61 17.18 -3.73
N ARG A 244 32.34 18.45 -3.42
CA ARG A 244 32.01 19.50 -4.40
C ARG A 244 33.17 20.46 -4.64
N GLY A 245 34.14 20.51 -3.72
CA GLY A 245 35.35 21.31 -3.88
C GLY A 245 35.22 22.79 -3.52
N TYR A 246 34.11 23.21 -2.89
CA TYR A 246 33.89 24.58 -2.41
C TYR A 246 33.05 24.62 -1.12
N GLU A 247 32.95 25.79 -0.48
CA GLU A 247 32.30 25.96 0.83
C GLU A 247 30.77 26.03 0.72
N LEU A 248 30.06 25.11 1.39
CA LEU A 248 28.58 25.13 1.46
C LEU A 248 28.05 26.44 2.06
N LEU A 249 28.74 26.94 3.10
CA LEU A 249 28.33 28.14 3.81
C LEU A 249 28.38 29.41 2.96
N ASP A 250 29.09 29.41 1.82
CA ASP A 250 29.14 30.54 0.90
C ASP A 250 27.95 30.58 -0.07
N VAL A 251 27.23 29.46 -0.22
CA VAL A 251 26.13 29.31 -1.19
C VAL A 251 24.75 29.10 -0.55
N LEU A 252 24.63 29.11 0.78
CA LEU A 252 23.36 28.94 1.49
C LEU A 252 22.20 29.81 0.95
N PRO A 253 22.38 31.10 0.60
CA PRO A 253 21.30 31.91 0.03
C PRO A 253 20.63 31.28 -1.20
N TRP A 254 21.38 30.59 -2.04
CA TRP A 254 20.90 30.01 -3.28
C TRP A 254 20.00 28.77 -3.08
N LEU A 255 20.02 28.18 -1.89
CA LEU A 255 19.10 27.08 -1.51
C LEU A 255 17.69 27.60 -1.19
N PHE A 256 17.59 28.84 -0.71
CA PHE A 256 16.33 29.47 -0.28
C PHE A 256 15.76 30.47 -1.29
N TYR A 257 16.61 31.05 -2.14
CA TYR A 257 16.20 32.09 -3.09
C TYR A 257 16.56 31.72 -4.52
N ALA A 258 15.79 32.23 -5.49
CA ALA A 258 16.10 32.10 -6.91
C ALA A 258 17.21 33.08 -7.33
N GLY A 259 17.89 32.76 -8.44
CA GLY A 259 18.88 33.63 -9.11
C GLY A 259 20.03 32.84 -9.74
N GLU A 260 21.07 33.52 -10.20
CA GLU A 260 22.11 32.94 -11.07
C GLU A 260 22.85 31.73 -10.44
N GLY A 261 23.07 31.72 -9.12
CA GLY A 261 23.73 30.61 -8.42
C GLY A 261 22.82 29.46 -7.98
N ALA A 262 21.50 29.59 -8.17
CA ALA A 262 20.51 28.68 -7.59
C ALA A 262 20.66 27.23 -8.08
N LEU A 263 20.72 27.01 -9.40
CA LEU A 263 20.73 25.66 -9.98
C LEU A 263 21.93 24.84 -9.48
N LYS A 264 23.13 25.42 -9.53
CA LYS A 264 24.37 24.74 -9.10
C LYS A 264 24.38 24.45 -7.60
N ALA A 265 24.01 25.44 -6.78
CA ALA A 265 23.99 25.27 -5.33
C ALA A 265 22.99 24.20 -4.89
N ARG A 266 21.78 24.20 -5.46
CA ARG A 266 20.73 23.21 -5.14
C ARG A 266 21.11 21.82 -5.59
N HIS A 267 21.59 21.69 -6.83
CA HIS A 267 22.09 20.41 -7.37
C HIS A 267 23.13 19.79 -6.44
N ASP A 268 24.20 20.54 -6.14
CA ASP A 268 25.32 20.03 -5.35
C ASP A 268 24.92 19.75 -3.90
N TYR A 269 23.99 20.53 -3.34
CA TYR A 269 23.45 20.33 -2.00
C TYR A 269 22.65 19.04 -1.90
N TRP A 270 21.62 18.86 -2.75
CA TRP A 270 20.78 17.66 -2.72
C TRP A 270 21.55 16.40 -3.12
N TYR A 271 22.50 16.51 -4.06
CA TYR A 271 23.39 15.40 -4.37
C TYR A 271 24.24 15.00 -3.15
N THR A 272 24.72 15.96 -2.37
CA THR A 272 25.46 15.68 -1.12
C THR A 272 24.57 15.05 -0.05
N VAL A 273 23.34 15.57 0.13
CA VAL A 273 22.35 14.99 1.06
C VAL A 273 22.04 13.54 0.70
N SER A 274 21.75 13.27 -0.58
CA SER A 274 21.42 11.92 -1.08
C SER A 274 22.53 10.91 -0.77
N GLN A 275 23.78 11.25 -1.09
CA GLN A 275 24.89 10.35 -0.83
C GLN A 275 25.12 10.17 0.68
N ARG A 276 25.09 11.25 1.47
CA ARG A 276 25.32 11.18 2.91
C ARG A 276 24.25 10.35 3.62
N TYR A 277 22.99 10.54 3.26
CA TYR A 277 21.89 9.79 3.85
C TYR A 277 21.96 8.31 3.47
N THR A 278 22.23 7.99 2.20
CA THR A 278 22.41 6.60 1.74
C THR A 278 23.53 5.89 2.51
N GLU A 279 24.68 6.54 2.71
CA GLU A 279 25.82 6.00 3.45
C GLU A 279 25.55 5.85 4.95
N ALA A 280 24.96 6.88 5.58
CA ALA A 280 24.74 6.89 7.02
C ALA A 280 23.65 5.89 7.41
N PHE A 281 22.55 5.80 6.66
CA PHE A 281 21.39 5.00 7.03
C PHE A 281 21.36 3.64 6.30
N SER A 282 21.07 3.65 5.00
CA SER A 282 20.75 2.42 4.26
C SER A 282 21.94 1.48 4.11
N GLN A 283 23.14 2.03 3.89
CA GLN A 283 24.35 1.23 3.82
C GLN A 283 24.69 0.57 5.16
N GLN A 284 24.62 1.30 6.28
CA GLN A 284 24.93 0.74 7.59
C GLN A 284 23.96 -0.40 7.96
N LEU A 285 22.65 -0.17 7.81
CA LEU A 285 21.62 -1.18 8.10
C LEU A 285 21.75 -2.37 7.14
N GLY A 286 21.85 -2.13 5.83
CA GLY A 286 21.96 -3.18 4.82
C GLY A 286 23.19 -4.07 5.01
N GLN A 287 24.35 -3.48 5.36
CA GLN A 287 25.58 -4.22 5.65
C GLN A 287 25.49 -4.99 6.97
N TRP A 288 24.86 -4.42 8.00
CA TRP A 288 24.62 -5.12 9.26
C TRP A 288 23.71 -6.34 9.03
N CYS A 289 22.61 -6.19 8.29
CA CYS A 289 21.68 -7.27 7.95
C CYS A 289 22.38 -8.38 7.16
N GLU A 290 23.13 -8.03 6.12
CA GLU A 290 23.88 -9.00 5.30
C GLU A 290 24.86 -9.82 6.16
N LYS A 291 25.59 -9.16 7.07
CA LYS A 291 26.54 -9.82 7.98
C LYS A 291 25.87 -10.81 8.93
N HIS A 292 24.61 -10.59 9.30
CA HIS A 292 23.85 -11.43 10.23
C HIS A 292 22.93 -12.44 9.52
N GLY A 293 22.95 -12.50 8.17
CA GLY A 293 22.11 -13.41 7.41
C GLY A 293 20.64 -13.01 7.36
N LEU A 294 20.34 -11.72 7.56
CA LEU A 294 19.00 -11.14 7.42
C LEU A 294 18.86 -10.36 6.12
N ALA A 295 17.65 -10.35 5.57
CA ALA A 295 17.28 -9.38 4.55
C ALA A 295 16.92 -8.04 5.20
N PHE A 296 17.54 -6.96 4.72
CA PHE A 296 17.04 -5.60 4.90
C PHE A 296 15.93 -5.35 3.88
N THR A 297 14.76 -4.93 4.35
CA THR A 297 13.57 -4.58 3.56
C THR A 297 12.89 -3.34 4.12
N GLY A 298 11.90 -2.81 3.41
CA GLY A 298 11.26 -1.54 3.73
C GLY A 298 11.15 -0.60 2.54
N HIS A 299 10.64 0.59 2.77
CA HIS A 299 10.49 1.65 1.76
C HIS A 299 10.85 3.02 2.35
N TYR A 300 10.78 4.07 1.54
CA TYR A 300 11.17 5.44 1.92
C TYR A 300 9.96 6.38 1.86
N LEU A 301 10.04 7.53 2.55
CA LEU A 301 8.92 8.47 2.60
C LEU A 301 8.75 9.26 1.29
N CYS A 302 7.51 9.33 0.77
CA CYS A 302 7.12 10.11 -0.42
C CYS A 302 7.88 9.72 -1.71
N GLU A 303 7.97 8.43 -2.03
CA GLU A 303 8.71 7.93 -3.21
C GLU A 303 8.05 8.28 -4.55
N ALA A 304 6.75 8.62 -4.51
CA ALA A 304 5.92 8.94 -5.67
C ALA A 304 6.21 10.34 -6.23
N GLU A 305 6.23 11.34 -5.35
CA GLU A 305 6.38 12.73 -5.76
C GLU A 305 7.87 13.13 -5.80
N LEU A 306 8.40 13.44 -6.98
CA LEU A 306 9.84 13.67 -7.18
C LEU A 306 10.42 14.76 -6.25
N GLY A 307 9.70 15.87 -6.05
CA GLY A 307 10.12 16.98 -5.20
C GLY A 307 10.08 16.64 -3.71
N LEU A 308 8.97 16.04 -3.23
CA LEU A 308 8.90 15.56 -1.85
C LEU A 308 9.92 14.45 -1.59
N GLY A 309 10.07 13.49 -2.50
CA GLY A 309 11.07 12.43 -2.42
C GLY A 309 12.51 12.97 -2.32
N ILE A 310 12.85 14.03 -3.06
CA ILE A 310 14.15 14.71 -2.89
C ILE A 310 14.23 15.40 -1.52
N MET A 311 13.18 16.09 -1.06
CA MET A 311 13.18 16.74 0.24
C MET A 311 13.32 15.75 1.41
N ARG A 312 12.75 14.55 1.28
CA ARG A 312 12.72 13.51 2.32
C ARG A 312 13.91 12.54 2.24
N GLY A 313 14.40 12.20 1.06
CA GLY A 313 15.44 11.19 0.85
C GLY A 313 16.61 11.62 -0.05
N GLY A 314 16.56 12.80 -0.66
CA GLY A 314 17.53 13.25 -1.66
C GLY A 314 17.37 12.50 -2.98
N ALA A 315 17.67 11.20 -3.01
CA ALA A 315 17.39 10.34 -4.16
C ALA A 315 17.00 8.96 -3.66
N ILE A 316 15.89 8.41 -4.17
CA ILE A 316 15.31 7.18 -3.64
C ILE A 316 16.07 5.92 -4.12
N MET A 317 16.33 5.82 -5.42
CA MET A 317 16.94 4.61 -6.03
C MET A 317 18.27 4.16 -5.38
N PRO A 318 19.23 5.04 -5.02
CA PRO A 318 20.47 4.63 -4.36
C PRO A 318 20.27 3.90 -3.04
N HIS A 319 19.15 4.10 -2.35
CA HIS A 319 18.86 3.42 -1.11
C HIS A 319 18.54 1.93 -1.30
N TYR A 320 17.72 1.59 -2.30
CA TYR A 320 17.29 0.22 -2.59
C TYR A 320 18.46 -0.75 -2.86
N ARG A 321 19.64 -0.25 -3.30
CA ARG A 321 20.81 -1.11 -3.55
C ARG A 321 21.26 -1.88 -2.31
N TRP A 322 21.01 -1.32 -1.13
CA TRP A 322 21.41 -1.87 0.16
C TRP A 322 20.38 -2.83 0.77
N GLN A 323 19.15 -2.85 0.22
CA GLN A 323 18.11 -3.78 0.62
C GLN A 323 18.25 -5.11 -0.13
N GLN A 324 18.28 -6.22 0.59
CA GLN A 324 18.27 -7.56 -0.02
C GLN A 324 16.87 -7.92 -0.56
N VAL A 325 15.83 -7.30 0.00
CA VAL A 325 14.45 -7.34 -0.50
C VAL A 325 13.97 -5.90 -0.55
N PRO A 326 14.20 -5.16 -1.64
CA PRO A 326 13.76 -3.78 -1.72
C PRO A 326 12.23 -3.70 -1.70
N GLY A 327 11.70 -2.64 -1.10
CA GLY A 327 10.26 -2.43 -0.92
C GLY A 327 9.81 -1.06 -1.41
N ILE A 328 8.50 -0.90 -1.55
CA ILE A 328 7.81 0.36 -1.87
C ILE A 328 6.55 0.49 -1.00
N ASP A 329 5.98 1.68 -0.95
CA ASP A 329 4.62 1.93 -0.48
C ASP A 329 3.66 2.25 -1.64
N MET A 330 2.49 1.60 -1.65
CA MET A 330 1.45 1.75 -2.66
C MET A 330 0.06 1.53 -2.05
N LEU A 331 -0.40 2.54 -1.32
CA LEU A 331 -1.70 2.55 -0.64
C LEU A 331 -2.87 2.86 -1.59
N THR A 332 -4.08 2.71 -1.07
CA THR A 332 -5.36 2.96 -1.75
C THR A 332 -5.65 2.04 -2.94
N GLU A 333 -6.85 2.15 -3.49
CA GLU A 333 -7.30 1.40 -4.65
C GLU A 333 -6.94 2.15 -5.95
N GLN A 334 -5.68 2.06 -6.38
CA GLN A 334 -5.15 2.78 -7.57
C GLN A 334 -4.19 1.98 -8.47
N ASN A 335 -3.94 2.46 -9.70
CA ASN A 335 -3.01 1.83 -10.67
C ASN A 335 -2.28 2.80 -11.63
N HIS A 336 -2.00 4.03 -11.20
CA HIS A 336 -1.45 5.09 -12.07
C HIS A 336 -0.04 5.59 -11.69
N GLU A 337 0.52 5.10 -10.59
CA GLU A 337 1.83 5.54 -10.06
C GLU A 337 2.97 4.60 -10.49
N TYR A 338 3.53 4.82 -11.68
CA TYR A 338 4.54 3.94 -12.27
C TYR A 338 5.94 4.21 -11.73
N ILE A 339 6.25 5.47 -11.39
CA ILE A 339 7.59 5.90 -10.99
C ILE A 339 8.09 5.12 -9.76
N THR A 340 7.28 5.00 -8.70
CA THR A 340 7.62 4.29 -7.46
C THR A 340 8.00 2.83 -7.72
N ILE A 341 7.15 2.10 -8.44
CA ILE A 341 7.40 0.69 -8.75
C ILE A 341 8.63 0.53 -9.64
N LYS A 342 8.78 1.37 -10.68
CA LYS A 342 9.89 1.25 -11.62
C LYS A 342 11.21 1.69 -11.00
N GLN A 343 11.25 2.66 -10.10
CA GLN A 343 12.47 2.99 -9.34
C GLN A 343 12.98 1.75 -8.57
N CYS A 344 12.11 1.11 -7.79
CA CYS A 344 12.47 -0.05 -6.96
C CYS A 344 12.81 -1.30 -7.79
N THR A 345 11.94 -1.67 -8.74
CA THR A 345 12.12 -2.89 -9.55
C THR A 345 13.31 -2.81 -10.51
N SER A 346 13.75 -1.59 -10.88
CA SER A 346 14.96 -1.40 -11.67
C SER A 346 16.20 -1.74 -10.86
N VAL A 347 16.30 -1.20 -9.64
CA VAL A 347 17.42 -1.54 -8.74
C VAL A 347 17.40 -3.02 -8.38
N ALA A 348 16.21 -3.60 -8.16
CA ALA A 348 16.08 -5.04 -7.93
C ALA A 348 16.68 -5.87 -9.08
N SER A 349 16.34 -5.56 -10.34
CA SER A 349 16.91 -6.22 -11.51
C SER A 349 18.42 -6.01 -11.64
N GLN A 350 18.89 -4.78 -11.44
CA GLN A 350 20.30 -4.39 -11.57
C GLN A 350 21.19 -5.07 -10.52
N PHE A 351 20.67 -5.35 -9.33
CA PHE A 351 21.41 -5.97 -8.22
C PHE A 351 20.96 -7.42 -7.93
N ASP A 352 20.19 -8.04 -8.83
CA ASP A 352 19.74 -9.44 -8.73
C ASP A 352 18.99 -9.75 -7.42
N ARG A 353 18.13 -8.82 -7.02
CA ARG A 353 17.18 -9.00 -5.92
C ARG A 353 15.99 -9.79 -6.43
N GLN A 354 15.80 -10.97 -5.84
CA GLN A 354 14.77 -11.90 -6.28
C GLN A 354 13.37 -11.49 -5.81
N ARG A 355 13.28 -10.72 -4.71
CA ARG A 355 12.02 -10.29 -4.11
C ARG A 355 11.92 -8.78 -4.08
N VAL A 356 10.75 -8.28 -4.43
CA VAL A 356 10.39 -6.87 -4.33
C VAL A 356 9.08 -6.81 -3.56
N LEU A 357 9.13 -6.13 -2.41
CA LEU A 357 8.00 -5.95 -1.52
C LEU A 357 7.18 -4.73 -1.93
N SER A 358 5.89 -4.75 -1.62
CA SER A 358 5.02 -3.57 -1.63
C SER A 358 4.15 -3.58 -0.39
N GLU A 359 4.24 -2.53 0.43
CA GLU A 359 3.18 -2.16 1.36
C GLU A 359 1.98 -1.70 0.53
N THR A 360 0.80 -2.28 0.73
CA THR A 360 -0.32 -1.99 -0.14
C THR A 360 -1.68 -2.20 0.52
N TYR A 361 -2.71 -1.60 -0.09
CA TYR A 361 -4.14 -1.66 0.25
C TYR A 361 -4.62 -0.85 1.45
N GLY A 362 -3.71 -0.32 2.26
CA GLY A 362 -4.07 0.58 3.35
C GLY A 362 -4.88 1.76 2.84
N CYS A 363 -5.73 2.31 3.71
CA CYS A 363 -6.60 3.46 3.41
C CYS A 363 -7.71 3.21 2.38
N SER A 364 -7.87 1.99 1.83
CA SER A 364 -8.92 1.65 0.85
C SER A 364 -10.33 1.51 1.45
N SER A 365 -10.49 1.69 2.77
CA SER A 365 -11.74 1.51 3.52
C SER A 365 -12.21 0.05 3.65
N TRP A 366 -13.21 -0.18 4.48
CA TRP A 366 -13.73 -1.51 4.83
C TRP A 366 -14.41 -2.24 3.66
N GLU A 367 -14.92 -1.53 2.66
CA GLU A 367 -15.59 -2.09 1.47
C GLU A 367 -14.65 -2.67 0.40
N PHE A 368 -13.34 -2.70 0.65
CA PHE A 368 -12.35 -3.17 -0.32
C PHE A 368 -12.56 -4.64 -0.73
N THR A 369 -12.61 -4.92 -2.03
CA THR A 369 -13.05 -6.21 -2.59
C THR A 369 -11.88 -7.10 -3.05
N PHE A 370 -12.15 -8.38 -3.34
CA PHE A 370 -11.14 -9.28 -3.94
C PHE A 370 -10.74 -8.82 -5.35
N GLU A 371 -11.68 -8.33 -6.17
CA GLU A 371 -11.38 -7.67 -7.44
C GLU A 371 -10.48 -6.43 -7.22
N GLY A 372 -10.74 -5.68 -6.15
CA GLY A 372 -9.94 -4.56 -5.69
C GLY A 372 -8.47 -4.92 -5.50
N GLN A 373 -8.24 -5.94 -4.67
CA GLN A 373 -6.93 -6.49 -4.40
C GLN A 373 -6.23 -6.99 -5.68
N LYS A 374 -6.96 -7.70 -6.54
CA LYS A 374 -6.44 -8.23 -7.80
C LYS A 374 -6.02 -7.11 -8.75
N TRP A 375 -6.87 -6.11 -8.95
CA TRP A 375 -6.61 -5.03 -9.90
C TRP A 375 -5.35 -4.23 -9.57
N VAL A 376 -5.20 -3.84 -8.30
CA VAL A 376 -4.01 -3.14 -7.81
C VAL A 376 -2.79 -4.07 -7.82
N GLY A 377 -2.94 -5.29 -7.29
CA GLY A 377 -1.83 -6.22 -7.15
C GLY A 377 -1.29 -6.73 -8.49
N ASP A 378 -2.14 -7.02 -9.48
CA ASP A 378 -1.70 -7.45 -10.81
C ASP A 378 -0.90 -6.37 -11.53
N TRP A 379 -1.33 -5.11 -11.41
CA TRP A 379 -0.60 -3.96 -11.94
C TRP A 379 0.79 -3.83 -11.31
N GLN A 380 0.91 -4.02 -10.00
CA GLN A 380 2.22 -4.03 -9.35
C GLN A 380 3.07 -5.26 -9.76
N TYR A 381 2.47 -6.44 -9.86
CA TYR A 381 3.18 -7.68 -10.18
C TYR A 381 3.71 -7.70 -11.61
N VAL A 382 2.97 -7.15 -12.57
CA VAL A 382 3.42 -7.03 -13.96
C VAL A 382 4.57 -6.03 -14.11
N LEU A 383 4.68 -5.04 -13.21
CA LEU A 383 5.78 -4.07 -13.20
C LEU A 383 7.02 -4.57 -12.43
N GLY A 384 6.85 -5.57 -11.55
CA GLY A 384 7.95 -6.33 -10.95
C GLY A 384 7.88 -6.58 -9.44
N VAL A 385 6.82 -6.11 -8.77
CA VAL A 385 6.54 -6.50 -7.36
C VAL A 385 6.23 -8.00 -7.30
N ASN A 386 6.64 -8.68 -6.24
CA ASN A 386 6.33 -10.11 -6.07
C ASN A 386 6.24 -10.56 -4.59
N LEU A 387 6.09 -9.62 -3.67
CA LEU A 387 5.81 -9.85 -2.26
C LEU A 387 4.82 -8.78 -1.80
N ARG A 388 3.62 -9.19 -1.37
CA ARG A 388 2.64 -8.25 -0.80
C ARG A 388 2.82 -8.15 0.71
N CYS A 389 2.88 -6.92 1.20
CA CYS A 389 2.69 -6.56 2.59
C CYS A 389 1.34 -5.84 2.69
N GLN A 390 0.29 -6.56 3.06
CA GLN A 390 -1.02 -5.94 3.20
C GLN A 390 -1.04 -5.04 4.44
N HIS A 391 -1.36 -3.76 4.23
CA HIS A 391 -1.66 -2.79 5.28
C HIS A 391 -3.19 -2.79 5.51
N LEU A 392 -3.69 -3.34 6.61
CA LEU A 392 -2.95 -3.97 7.71
C LEU A 392 -3.75 -5.13 8.32
N ALA A 393 -3.11 -5.95 9.14
CA ALA A 393 -3.75 -6.94 10.02
C ALA A 393 -3.70 -6.41 11.46
N LEU A 394 -4.86 -6.11 12.04
CA LEU A 394 -4.94 -5.58 13.41
C LEU A 394 -4.87 -6.72 14.44
N TYR A 395 -4.11 -6.54 15.53
CA TYR A 395 -4.15 -7.47 16.67
C TYR A 395 -5.50 -7.38 17.40
N SER A 396 -6.02 -6.17 17.57
CA SER A 396 -7.39 -5.92 18.04
C SER A 396 -8.01 -4.69 17.37
N LEU A 397 -9.34 -4.72 17.22
CA LEU A 397 -10.17 -3.58 16.82
C LEU A 397 -10.52 -2.62 17.97
N ARG A 398 -10.11 -2.90 19.22
CA ARG A 398 -10.50 -2.11 20.42
C ARG A 398 -10.31 -0.60 20.25
N GLY A 399 -11.26 0.20 20.71
CA GLY A 399 -11.11 1.65 20.74
C GLY A 399 -10.95 2.24 19.34
N CYS A 400 -10.08 3.25 19.23
CA CYS A 400 -9.82 3.94 17.96
C CYS A 400 -9.12 3.07 16.90
N ARG A 401 -8.60 1.89 17.28
CA ARG A 401 -7.76 1.03 16.43
C ARG A 401 -8.46 0.52 15.17
N LYS A 402 -9.77 0.27 15.23
CA LYS A 402 -10.59 -0.09 14.06
C LYS A 402 -10.71 1.01 12.99
N ARG A 403 -10.18 2.21 13.27
CA ARG A 403 -10.18 3.37 12.38
C ARG A 403 -8.78 3.69 11.86
N ASP A 404 -7.77 2.90 12.26
CA ASP A 404 -6.40 2.99 11.76
C ASP A 404 -6.34 2.43 10.33
N TYR A 405 -6.40 3.33 9.35
CA TYR A 405 -6.24 3.09 7.90
C TYR A 405 -6.86 1.78 7.36
N PRO A 406 -8.17 1.52 7.54
CA PRO A 406 -8.82 0.29 7.07
C PRO A 406 -8.63 0.07 5.55
N PRO A 407 -8.67 -1.18 5.06
CA PRO A 407 -9.24 -2.38 5.67
C PRO A 407 -8.30 -3.21 6.58
N ALA A 408 -8.88 -4.21 7.26
CA ALA A 408 -8.14 -5.19 8.06
C ALA A 408 -8.08 -6.59 7.39
N PHE A 409 -6.87 -7.14 7.18
CA PHE A 409 -6.60 -8.45 6.61
C PHE A 409 -6.35 -9.51 7.70
N ASN A 410 -7.33 -9.71 8.57
CA ASN A 410 -7.29 -10.67 9.67
C ASN A 410 -8.70 -11.23 9.95
N TYR A 411 -8.87 -12.06 10.98
CA TYR A 411 -10.18 -12.59 11.42
C TYR A 411 -11.24 -11.53 11.76
N ASN A 412 -10.85 -10.26 11.79
CA ASN A 412 -11.68 -9.09 12.05
C ASN A 412 -12.61 -8.67 10.89
N THR A 413 -12.73 -9.50 9.86
CA THR A 413 -13.66 -9.30 8.75
C THR A 413 -14.35 -10.61 8.38
N THR A 414 -15.59 -10.53 7.94
CA THR A 414 -16.46 -11.69 7.67
C THR A 414 -16.06 -12.47 6.41
N TRP A 415 -15.39 -11.82 5.46
CA TRP A 415 -14.84 -12.47 4.26
C TRP A 415 -13.52 -13.21 4.49
N TRP A 416 -12.89 -13.09 5.67
CA TRP A 416 -11.57 -13.68 5.97
C TRP A 416 -11.49 -15.19 5.71
N LYS A 417 -12.60 -15.89 5.98
CA LYS A 417 -12.76 -17.33 5.70
C LYS A 417 -12.45 -17.72 4.24
N TYR A 418 -12.56 -16.77 3.30
CA TYR A 418 -12.29 -16.96 1.87
C TYR A 418 -11.00 -16.29 1.37
N ASN A 419 -10.20 -15.69 2.26
CA ASN A 419 -8.94 -15.01 1.91
C ASN A 419 -7.96 -15.89 1.10
N GLY A 420 -8.01 -17.22 1.31
CA GLY A 420 -7.21 -18.18 0.56
C GLY A 420 -7.39 -18.10 -0.97
N VAL A 421 -8.53 -17.63 -1.48
CA VAL A 421 -8.77 -17.42 -2.92
C VAL A 421 -7.76 -16.43 -3.50
N VAL A 422 -7.58 -15.29 -2.83
CA VAL A 422 -6.67 -14.22 -3.27
C VAL A 422 -5.21 -14.62 -3.04
N GLU A 423 -4.89 -15.21 -1.88
CA GLU A 423 -3.51 -15.64 -1.59
C GLU A 423 -3.02 -16.76 -2.50
N ASP A 424 -3.88 -17.73 -2.85
CA ASP A 424 -3.53 -18.77 -3.80
C ASP A 424 -3.29 -18.18 -5.20
N TYR A 425 -4.17 -17.28 -5.65
CA TYR A 425 -3.99 -16.57 -6.91
C TYR A 425 -2.62 -15.85 -6.97
N PHE A 426 -2.32 -14.99 -5.99
CA PHE A 426 -1.08 -14.22 -6.00
C PHE A 426 0.17 -15.09 -5.79
N ALA A 427 0.07 -16.19 -5.04
CA ALA A 427 1.20 -17.11 -4.90
C ALA A 427 1.51 -17.84 -6.22
N ARG A 428 0.49 -18.13 -7.05
CA ARG A 428 0.67 -18.68 -8.40
C ARG A 428 1.24 -17.65 -9.35
N VAL A 429 0.72 -16.41 -9.36
CA VAL A 429 1.32 -15.31 -10.14
C VAL A 429 2.78 -15.10 -9.72
N GLY A 430 3.06 -15.03 -8.41
CA GLY A 430 4.39 -14.89 -7.83
C GLY A 430 5.36 -15.99 -8.27
N SER A 431 4.87 -17.23 -8.49
CA SER A 431 5.71 -18.33 -8.97
C SER A 431 6.23 -18.12 -10.38
N ILE A 432 5.51 -17.33 -11.19
CA ILE A 432 5.93 -16.92 -12.52
C ILE A 432 6.76 -15.66 -12.45
N THR A 433 6.26 -14.61 -11.78
CA THR A 433 6.92 -13.29 -11.74
C THR A 433 8.21 -13.27 -10.93
N THR A 434 8.54 -14.35 -10.19
CA THR A 434 9.82 -14.52 -9.49
C THR A 434 10.79 -15.44 -10.24
N ALA A 435 10.30 -16.30 -11.15
CA ALA A 435 11.14 -17.34 -11.75
C ALA A 435 12.13 -16.77 -12.78
N GLY A 436 13.40 -17.19 -12.73
CA GLY A 436 14.39 -16.78 -13.71
C GLY A 436 14.64 -15.26 -13.68
N GLN A 437 14.85 -14.63 -14.82
CA GLN A 437 15.17 -13.20 -14.92
C GLN A 437 14.14 -12.43 -15.76
N ALA A 438 13.82 -11.20 -15.36
CA ALA A 438 13.03 -10.28 -16.18
C ALA A 438 13.80 -9.87 -17.43
N VAL A 439 13.09 -9.71 -18.54
CA VAL A 439 13.67 -9.39 -19.85
C VAL A 439 13.30 -7.96 -20.23
N ARG A 440 14.29 -7.05 -20.22
CA ARG A 440 14.14 -5.61 -20.50
C ARG A 440 15.29 -5.16 -21.38
N ASP A 441 15.00 -4.41 -22.44
CA ASP A 441 16.04 -3.91 -23.37
C ASP A 441 16.33 -2.41 -23.21
N VAL A 442 15.41 -1.67 -22.58
CA VAL A 442 15.42 -0.21 -22.52
C VAL A 442 15.91 0.26 -21.15
N LEU A 443 16.95 1.08 -21.11
CA LEU A 443 17.31 1.87 -19.93
C LEU A 443 16.80 3.29 -20.10
N LEU A 444 15.86 3.72 -19.26
CA LEU A 444 15.33 5.08 -19.23
C LEU A 444 16.05 5.87 -18.13
N LEU A 445 16.73 6.97 -18.48
CA LEU A 445 17.43 7.79 -17.49
C LEU A 445 16.43 8.38 -16.47
N HIS A 446 16.72 8.23 -15.17
CA HIS A 446 15.91 8.82 -14.11
C HIS A 446 16.26 10.32 -13.97
N PRO A 447 15.28 11.23 -13.84
CA PRO A 447 15.52 12.67 -13.92
C PRO A 447 16.01 13.32 -12.61
N GLY A 448 16.61 12.55 -11.71
CA GLY A 448 16.96 12.98 -10.35
C GLY A 448 17.86 14.23 -10.31
N ALA A 449 18.89 14.31 -11.15
CA ALA A 449 19.79 15.46 -11.19
C ALA A 449 19.10 16.76 -11.62
N THR A 450 18.11 16.66 -12.50
CA THR A 450 17.26 17.80 -12.90
C THR A 450 16.39 18.24 -11.73
N GLY A 451 15.75 17.29 -11.01
CA GLY A 451 14.99 17.58 -9.80
C GLY A 451 15.83 18.29 -8.72
N TRP A 452 17.06 17.81 -8.46
CA TRP A 452 17.99 18.44 -7.51
C TRP A 452 18.33 19.88 -7.88
N ALA A 453 18.53 20.19 -9.16
CA ALA A 453 18.85 21.55 -9.60
C ALA A 453 17.66 22.51 -9.41
N LEU A 454 16.44 22.01 -9.61
CA LEU A 454 15.22 22.83 -9.55
C LEU A 454 14.73 23.05 -8.11
N LEU A 455 14.86 22.06 -7.22
CA LEU A 455 14.27 22.11 -5.88
C LEU A 455 15.01 23.07 -4.94
N GLY A 456 14.35 24.17 -4.59
CA GLY A 456 14.70 25.02 -3.45
C GLY A 456 13.82 24.70 -2.23
N GLU A 457 13.92 25.52 -1.19
CA GLU A 457 13.08 25.34 0.02
C GLU A 457 11.60 25.71 -0.17
N GLY A 458 11.26 26.57 -1.13
CA GLY A 458 9.91 27.14 -1.27
C GLY A 458 8.87 26.22 -1.91
N ALA A 459 7.60 26.39 -1.48
CA ALA A 459 6.45 25.62 -1.98
C ALA A 459 6.28 25.66 -3.50
N ASP A 460 6.56 26.81 -4.14
CA ASP A 460 6.48 26.93 -5.60
C ASP A 460 7.50 26.05 -6.31
N SER A 461 8.73 25.96 -5.77
CA SER A 461 9.76 25.09 -6.34
C SER A 461 9.44 23.62 -6.11
N LEU A 462 8.92 23.26 -4.93
CA LEU A 462 8.46 21.91 -4.64
C LEU A 462 7.36 21.48 -5.63
N ALA A 463 6.29 22.27 -5.76
CA ALA A 463 5.19 21.99 -6.67
C ALA A 463 5.64 21.91 -8.14
N ALA A 464 6.62 22.73 -8.55
CA ALA A 464 7.17 22.67 -9.90
C ALA A 464 7.95 21.37 -10.16
N VAL A 465 8.71 20.86 -9.18
CA VAL A 465 9.43 19.59 -9.30
C VAL A 465 8.48 18.41 -9.24
N ASP A 466 7.45 18.42 -8.38
CA ASP A 466 6.43 17.37 -8.34
C ASP A 466 5.65 17.31 -9.67
N ALA A 467 5.25 18.47 -10.21
CA ALA A 467 4.61 18.52 -11.52
C ALA A 467 5.52 17.99 -12.65
N TYR A 468 6.85 18.16 -12.53
CA TYR A 468 7.80 17.53 -13.45
C TYR A 468 7.87 16.01 -13.26
N GLY A 469 7.85 15.53 -12.02
CA GLY A 469 7.72 14.11 -11.68
C GLY A 469 6.47 13.47 -12.29
N GLU A 470 5.32 14.13 -12.23
CA GLU A 470 4.07 13.67 -12.86
C GLU A 470 4.21 13.55 -14.38
N ARG A 471 4.82 14.54 -15.06
CA ARG A 471 5.08 14.44 -16.50
C ARG A 471 6.05 13.32 -16.85
N PHE A 472 7.02 13.02 -15.98
CA PHE A 472 7.90 11.88 -16.15
C PHE A 472 7.15 10.54 -15.93
N ASN A 473 6.23 10.47 -14.97
CA ASN A 473 5.35 9.32 -14.76
C ASN A 473 4.47 9.04 -15.99
N ASP A 474 3.87 10.08 -16.57
CA ASP A 474 3.11 9.99 -17.84
C ASP A 474 3.99 9.50 -19.00
N PHE A 475 5.23 10.00 -19.09
CA PHE A 475 6.18 9.56 -20.10
C PHE A 475 6.58 8.09 -19.92
N LEU A 476 6.80 7.65 -18.69
CA LEU A 476 7.07 6.25 -18.34
C LEU A 476 5.88 5.35 -18.73
N GLN A 477 4.65 5.78 -18.46
CA GLN A 477 3.45 5.07 -18.93
C GLN A 477 3.42 4.98 -20.46
N ALA A 478 3.75 6.07 -21.17
CA ALA A 478 3.81 6.08 -22.62
C ALA A 478 4.88 5.14 -23.20
N VAL A 479 6.03 5.01 -22.53
CA VAL A 479 7.06 4.01 -22.87
C VAL A 479 6.49 2.59 -22.74
N LEU A 480 5.90 2.26 -21.59
CA LEU A 480 5.34 0.92 -21.33
C LEU A 480 4.19 0.57 -22.31
N ALA A 481 3.37 1.55 -22.69
CA ALA A 481 2.29 1.41 -23.67
C ALA A 481 2.76 0.99 -25.07
N THR A 482 4.05 1.14 -25.40
CA THR A 482 4.62 0.65 -26.67
C THR A 482 4.86 -0.86 -26.71
N HIS A 483 4.70 -1.52 -25.56
CA HIS A 483 5.10 -2.91 -25.28
C HIS A 483 6.63 -3.16 -25.33
N TYR A 484 7.43 -2.16 -24.96
CA TYR A 484 8.84 -2.32 -24.60
C TYR A 484 9.01 -2.01 -23.11
N ASP A 485 9.23 -3.04 -22.29
CA ASP A 485 9.51 -2.87 -20.86
C ASP A 485 10.90 -2.26 -20.66
N CYS A 486 11.07 -1.47 -19.61
CA CYS A 486 12.26 -0.68 -19.33
C CYS A 486 12.72 -0.82 -17.87
N ASP A 487 13.96 -0.46 -17.58
CA ASP A 487 14.40 -0.10 -16.24
C ASP A 487 14.78 1.38 -16.19
N LEU A 488 14.72 1.98 -15.02
CA LEU A 488 15.22 3.31 -14.73
C LEU A 488 16.73 3.26 -14.42
N GLY A 489 17.47 4.21 -14.97
CA GLY A 489 18.90 4.41 -14.71
C GLY A 489 19.12 5.62 -13.80
N ASP A 490 19.43 5.38 -12.53
CA ASP A 490 19.89 6.43 -11.61
C ASP A 490 21.37 6.74 -11.87
N GLU A 491 21.70 8.03 -11.98
CA GLU A 491 23.04 8.46 -12.38
C GLU A 491 24.13 8.12 -11.35
N GLN A 492 23.79 8.04 -10.05
CA GLN A 492 24.74 7.65 -9.01
C GLN A 492 25.03 6.15 -9.08
N ILE A 493 24.00 5.33 -9.25
CA ILE A 493 24.14 3.89 -9.45
C ILE A 493 24.92 3.61 -10.73
N MET A 494 24.59 4.30 -11.83
CA MET A 494 25.27 4.15 -13.12
C MET A 494 26.75 4.50 -13.01
N ALA A 495 27.11 5.57 -12.30
CA ALA A 495 28.51 5.97 -12.13
C ALA A 495 29.39 4.86 -11.51
N GLU A 496 28.84 4.05 -10.62
CA GLU A 496 29.58 2.99 -9.91
C GLU A 496 29.42 1.60 -10.52
N ALA A 497 28.25 1.29 -11.09
CA ALA A 497 27.86 -0.06 -11.46
C ALA A 497 27.75 -0.30 -12.97
N CYS A 498 27.95 0.72 -13.81
CA CYS A 498 27.88 0.55 -15.25
C CYS A 498 29.12 -0.12 -15.84
N ARG A 499 28.90 -0.97 -16.85
CA ARG A 499 29.94 -1.43 -17.78
C ARG A 499 29.38 -1.61 -19.18
N ILE A 500 30.25 -1.61 -20.18
CA ILE A 500 29.89 -1.81 -21.59
C ILE A 500 30.59 -3.07 -22.09
N GLU A 501 29.83 -4.00 -22.66
CA GLU A 501 30.34 -5.21 -23.30
C GLU A 501 29.75 -5.33 -24.70
N GLY A 502 30.59 -5.13 -25.73
CA GLY A 502 30.09 -4.99 -27.10
C GLY A 502 29.16 -3.77 -27.21
N GLU A 503 28.00 -3.97 -27.84
CA GLU A 503 26.95 -2.94 -28.02
C GLU A 503 25.94 -2.91 -26.86
N THR A 504 26.18 -3.68 -25.78
CA THR A 504 25.27 -3.75 -24.62
C THR A 504 25.83 -2.97 -23.44
N LEU A 505 24.98 -2.11 -22.85
CA LEU A 505 25.26 -1.44 -21.59
C LEU A 505 24.69 -2.28 -20.45
N TYR A 506 25.46 -2.49 -19.40
CA TYR A 506 25.01 -3.17 -18.19
C TYR A 506 25.00 -2.19 -17.02
N VAL A 507 23.91 -2.12 -16.27
CA VAL A 507 23.88 -1.52 -14.93
C VAL A 507 23.83 -2.68 -13.93
N GLY A 508 24.88 -2.85 -13.13
CA GLY A 508 25.01 -4.03 -12.28
C GLY A 508 24.96 -5.30 -13.12
N ARG A 509 23.95 -6.15 -12.96
CA ARG A 509 23.78 -7.38 -13.75
C ARG A 509 22.80 -7.25 -14.92
N ALA A 510 22.01 -6.19 -14.99
CA ALA A 510 20.96 -6.03 -15.97
C ALA A 510 21.51 -5.48 -17.31
N PRO A 511 21.22 -6.13 -18.46
CA PRO A 511 21.64 -5.69 -19.78
C PRO A 511 20.62 -4.75 -20.44
N TYR A 512 21.13 -3.79 -21.23
CA TYR A 512 20.32 -2.84 -22.01
C TYR A 512 20.91 -2.62 -23.41
N GLN A 513 20.01 -2.56 -24.39
CA GLN A 513 20.33 -2.39 -25.81
C GLN A 513 20.09 -0.95 -26.31
N VAL A 514 19.33 -0.16 -25.57
CA VAL A 514 19.06 1.25 -25.89
C VAL A 514 18.94 2.06 -24.61
N VAL A 515 19.50 3.27 -24.63
CA VAL A 515 19.35 4.26 -23.54
C VAL A 515 18.41 5.37 -24.00
N VAL A 516 17.44 5.73 -23.17
CA VAL A 516 16.48 6.81 -23.44
C VAL A 516 16.72 7.96 -22.46
N VAL A 517 16.90 9.17 -22.99
CA VAL A 517 16.91 10.41 -22.22
C VAL A 517 15.49 11.00 -22.27
N PRO A 518 14.79 11.12 -21.12
CA PRO A 518 13.42 11.60 -21.10
C PRO A 518 13.31 13.08 -21.47
N PRO A 519 12.12 13.55 -21.86
CA PRO A 519 11.88 14.96 -22.14
C PRO A 519 12.15 15.83 -20.92
N GLU A 520 12.47 17.10 -21.19
CA GLU A 520 12.71 18.15 -20.18
C GLU A 520 13.88 17.85 -19.22
N THR A 521 14.76 16.89 -19.55
CA THR A 521 16.00 16.67 -18.81
C THR A 521 16.93 17.88 -18.99
N LEU A 522 17.17 18.64 -17.92
CA LEU A 522 17.99 19.85 -17.97
C LEU A 522 19.48 19.54 -17.83
N THR A 523 19.80 18.67 -16.87
CA THR A 523 21.17 18.36 -16.49
C THR A 523 21.40 16.87 -16.26
N VAL A 524 22.65 16.46 -16.49
CA VAL A 524 23.19 15.10 -16.25
C VAL A 524 24.53 15.18 -15.51
N LEU A 525 24.93 14.12 -14.83
CA LEU A 525 26.24 14.01 -14.19
C LEU A 525 27.36 13.86 -15.22
N SER A 526 28.56 14.34 -14.89
CA SER A 526 29.72 14.21 -15.77
C SER A 526 30.05 12.73 -16.08
N SER A 527 29.88 11.85 -15.08
CA SER A 527 30.02 10.40 -15.22
C SER A 527 29.04 9.81 -16.23
N THR A 528 27.80 10.30 -16.28
CA THR A 528 26.80 9.85 -17.26
C THR A 528 27.22 10.22 -18.68
N VAL A 529 27.78 11.42 -18.87
CA VAL A 529 28.32 11.86 -20.17
C VAL A 529 29.49 10.95 -20.60
N ASP A 530 30.42 10.63 -19.70
CA ASP A 530 31.52 9.70 -19.96
C ASP A 530 31.00 8.32 -20.42
N LEU A 531 29.98 7.81 -19.73
CA LEU A 531 29.34 6.52 -20.03
C LEU A 531 28.64 6.54 -21.39
N LEU A 532 27.84 7.55 -21.70
CA LEU A 532 27.12 7.67 -22.97
C LEU A 532 28.09 7.82 -24.15
N GLU A 533 29.17 8.58 -23.98
CA GLU A 533 30.21 8.70 -25.00
C GLU A 533 30.89 7.36 -25.30
N ALA A 534 31.21 6.59 -24.27
CA ALA A 534 31.80 5.26 -24.41
C ALA A 534 30.81 4.26 -25.04
N TYR A 535 29.54 4.34 -24.66
CA TYR A 535 28.49 3.46 -25.17
C TYR A 535 28.24 3.68 -26.67
N LEU A 536 28.11 4.93 -27.09
CA LEU A 536 27.99 5.31 -28.51
C LEU A 536 29.24 4.91 -29.31
N ALA A 537 30.43 5.06 -28.72
CA ALA A 537 31.68 4.64 -29.37
C ALA A 537 31.76 3.12 -29.59
N ALA A 538 31.08 2.34 -28.74
CA ALA A 538 30.97 0.89 -28.87
C ALA A 538 29.86 0.44 -29.85
N GLY A 539 29.10 1.37 -30.43
CA GLY A 539 28.00 1.09 -31.37
C GLY A 539 26.60 1.08 -30.73
N GLY A 540 26.50 1.43 -29.44
CA GLY A 540 25.22 1.54 -28.73
C GLY A 540 24.30 2.63 -29.31
N GLN A 541 23.03 2.59 -28.91
CA GLN A 541 22.01 3.53 -29.37
C GLN A 541 21.44 4.36 -28.22
N VAL A 542 21.29 5.67 -28.46
CA VAL A 542 20.71 6.62 -27.51
C VAL A 542 19.53 7.32 -28.16
N ILE A 543 18.37 7.31 -27.51
CA ILE A 543 17.18 8.04 -27.94
C ILE A 543 17.02 9.26 -27.02
N VAL A 544 16.99 10.45 -27.60
CA VAL A 544 16.71 11.70 -26.88
C VAL A 544 15.32 12.17 -27.27
N VAL A 545 14.44 12.38 -26.28
CA VAL A 545 13.08 12.85 -26.51
C VAL A 545 12.95 14.30 -26.08
N GLY A 546 12.37 15.14 -26.93
CA GLY A 546 12.28 16.58 -26.69
C GLY A 546 13.62 17.28 -26.85
N GLU A 547 13.80 18.38 -26.12
CA GLU A 547 15.04 19.15 -26.16
C GLU A 547 16.17 18.40 -25.42
N PRO A 548 17.36 18.28 -26.03
CA PRO A 548 18.48 17.59 -25.40
C PRO A 548 19.02 18.35 -24.17
N PRO A 549 19.54 17.64 -23.14
CA PRO A 549 20.18 18.28 -21.99
C PRO A 549 21.33 19.20 -22.42
N SER A 550 21.45 20.33 -21.74
CA SER A 550 22.47 21.35 -22.04
C SER A 550 23.43 21.62 -20.88
N LEU A 551 23.15 21.07 -19.70
CA LEU A 551 23.92 21.29 -18.48
C LEU A 551 24.61 20.00 -18.00
N ILE A 552 25.88 20.07 -17.61
CA ILE A 552 26.55 19.03 -16.83
C ILE A 552 26.64 19.52 -15.39
N GLU A 553 26.06 18.78 -14.44
CA GLU A 553 26.04 19.12 -13.02
C GLU A 553 25.60 20.57 -12.76
N ALA A 554 24.50 20.95 -13.43
CA ALA A 554 23.86 22.27 -13.43
C ALA A 554 24.67 23.43 -14.06
N GLU A 555 25.73 23.14 -14.83
CA GLU A 555 26.52 24.15 -15.55
C GLU A 555 26.51 23.93 -17.08
N PRO A 556 26.40 24.99 -17.91
CA PRO A 556 26.40 24.84 -19.37
C PRO A 556 27.66 24.18 -19.90
N SER A 557 27.52 23.25 -20.86
CA SER A 557 28.67 22.56 -21.44
C SER A 557 28.54 22.29 -22.94
N GLU A 558 29.50 22.77 -23.73
CA GLU A 558 29.60 22.46 -25.16
C GLU A 558 29.85 20.96 -25.43
N ARG A 559 30.31 20.22 -24.42
CA ARG A 559 30.54 18.77 -24.49
C ARG A 559 29.24 18.02 -24.85
N LEU A 560 28.11 18.45 -24.29
CA LEU A 560 26.80 17.86 -24.57
C LEU A 560 26.35 18.13 -26.01
N LEU A 561 26.60 19.33 -26.54
CA LEU A 561 26.31 19.64 -27.94
C LEU A 561 27.03 18.68 -28.90
N ALA A 562 28.28 18.33 -28.60
CA ALA A 562 29.04 17.36 -29.38
C ALA A 562 28.53 15.92 -29.20
N LEU A 563 28.11 15.53 -27.99
CA LEU A 563 27.55 14.21 -27.68
C LEU A 563 26.30 13.93 -28.51
N TRP A 564 25.34 14.86 -28.52
CA TRP A 564 24.03 14.67 -29.14
C TRP A 564 24.06 14.65 -30.67
N GLN A 565 25.20 14.98 -31.28
CA GLN A 565 25.43 14.90 -32.74
C GLN A 565 26.19 13.64 -33.15
N ARG A 566 26.54 12.74 -32.21
CA ARG A 566 27.26 11.50 -32.53
C ARG A 566 26.37 10.50 -33.28
N PRO A 567 26.94 9.65 -34.15
CA PRO A 567 26.23 8.51 -34.71
C PRO A 567 25.67 7.60 -33.60
N GLY A 568 24.47 7.07 -33.80
CA GLY A 568 23.76 6.26 -32.79
C GLY A 568 22.79 7.06 -31.92
N VAL A 569 22.81 8.40 -31.98
CA VAL A 569 21.81 9.26 -31.33
C VAL A 569 20.61 9.48 -32.24
N VAL A 570 19.41 9.20 -31.74
CA VAL A 570 18.11 9.43 -32.40
C VAL A 570 17.34 10.49 -31.63
N HIS A 571 16.90 11.54 -32.32
CA HIS A 571 16.13 12.64 -31.74
C HIS A 571 14.65 12.47 -32.06
N LEU A 572 13.80 12.48 -31.03
CA LEU A 572 12.35 12.44 -31.14
C LEU A 572 11.77 13.76 -30.64
N ALA A 573 10.72 14.26 -31.30
CA ALA A 573 10.02 15.46 -30.83
C ALA A 573 9.18 15.17 -29.59
N ASP A 574 8.51 14.01 -29.56
CA ASP A 574 7.61 13.62 -28.49
C ASP A 574 7.43 12.08 -28.40
N ALA A 575 6.65 11.65 -27.42
CA ALA A 575 6.39 10.24 -27.12
C ALA A 575 5.70 9.46 -28.24
N SER A 576 5.00 10.12 -29.18
CA SER A 576 4.27 9.44 -30.27
C SER A 576 5.20 8.68 -31.23
N GLN A 577 6.48 9.05 -31.25
CA GLN A 577 7.50 8.46 -32.12
C GLN A 577 8.27 7.30 -31.44
N LEU A 578 8.03 7.05 -30.14
CA LEU A 578 8.76 6.04 -29.36
C LEU A 578 8.64 4.64 -29.95
N GLN A 579 7.43 4.20 -30.31
CA GLN A 579 7.22 2.87 -30.84
C GLN A 579 8.08 2.61 -32.09
N ALA A 580 8.09 3.55 -33.03
CA ALA A 580 8.86 3.42 -34.26
C ALA A 580 10.37 3.45 -34.01
N ALA A 581 10.82 4.27 -33.05
CA ALA A 581 12.22 4.34 -32.65
C ALA A 581 12.68 3.04 -31.99
N PHE A 582 11.88 2.46 -31.08
CA PHE A 582 12.18 1.17 -30.47
C PHE A 582 12.16 0.04 -31.49
N GLU A 583 11.20 -0.02 -32.41
CA GLU A 583 11.17 -1.04 -33.48
C GLU A 583 12.38 -0.97 -34.41
N ALA A 584 12.99 0.21 -34.58
CA ALA A 584 14.23 0.39 -35.34
C ALA A 584 15.49 -0.01 -34.54
N ALA A 585 15.45 0.11 -33.21
CA ALA A 585 16.57 -0.15 -32.31
C ALA A 585 16.63 -1.61 -31.85
N VAL A 586 15.49 -2.19 -31.48
CA VAL A 586 15.37 -3.49 -30.82
C VAL A 586 14.22 -4.32 -31.43
N PRO A 587 14.40 -5.65 -31.61
CA PRO A 587 13.32 -6.49 -32.13
C PRO A 587 12.10 -6.56 -31.20
N ARG A 588 10.90 -6.40 -31.76
CA ARG A 588 9.64 -6.51 -31.01
C ARG A 588 9.39 -7.94 -30.52
N ARG A 589 9.57 -8.19 -29.21
CA ARG A 589 9.35 -9.52 -28.60
C ARG A 589 7.87 -9.82 -28.32
N VAL A 590 7.09 -8.80 -28.00
CA VAL A 590 5.69 -8.92 -27.60
C VAL A 590 4.83 -7.96 -28.41
N SER A 591 3.69 -8.45 -28.90
CA SER A 591 2.67 -7.66 -29.57
C SER A 591 1.31 -8.14 -29.09
N LEU A 592 0.55 -7.21 -28.48
CA LEU A 592 -0.77 -7.44 -27.93
C LEU A 592 -1.74 -6.61 -28.78
N ARG A 593 -2.29 -7.19 -29.85
CA ARG A 593 -3.15 -6.45 -30.78
C ARG A 593 -4.60 -6.76 -30.51
N THR A 594 -5.43 -5.72 -30.47
CA THR A 594 -6.87 -5.93 -30.60
C THR A 594 -7.17 -6.62 -31.92
N ILE A 595 -8.31 -7.31 -31.99
CA ILE A 595 -8.80 -7.90 -33.24
C ILE A 595 -9.04 -6.89 -34.37
N TYR A 596 -8.97 -5.59 -34.08
CA TYR A 596 -9.02 -4.50 -35.06
C TYR A 596 -7.63 -4.09 -35.59
N GLY A 597 -6.56 -4.71 -35.09
CA GLY A 597 -5.18 -4.54 -35.55
C GLY A 597 -4.35 -3.48 -34.83
N GLN A 598 -4.90 -2.84 -33.80
CA GLN A 598 -4.23 -1.81 -32.99
C GLN A 598 -3.54 -2.46 -31.78
N GLU A 599 -2.32 -2.02 -31.43
CA GLU A 599 -1.69 -2.41 -30.16
C GLU A 599 -2.55 -1.91 -28.98
N ALA A 600 -2.81 -2.80 -28.03
CA ALA A 600 -3.63 -2.53 -26.87
C ALA A 600 -2.81 -1.82 -25.78
N ALA A 601 -2.57 -0.52 -25.96
CA ALA A 601 -1.73 0.32 -25.09
C ALA A 601 -2.06 0.30 -23.58
N ARG A 602 -3.28 -0.14 -23.22
CA ARG A 602 -3.72 -0.28 -21.81
C ARG A 602 -3.31 -1.60 -21.16
N LEU A 603 -2.85 -2.58 -21.95
CA LEU A 603 -2.39 -3.86 -21.44
C LEU A 603 -0.90 -3.77 -21.14
N LEU A 604 -0.51 -4.28 -19.98
CA LEU A 604 0.88 -4.38 -19.58
C LEU A 604 1.31 -5.85 -19.66
N TYR A 605 2.62 -6.08 -19.80
CA TYR A 605 3.18 -7.41 -19.71
C TYR A 605 4.51 -7.43 -18.97
N MET A 606 4.83 -8.58 -18.41
CA MET A 606 6.18 -8.96 -17.98
C MET A 606 6.61 -10.20 -18.77
N GLN A 607 7.80 -10.15 -19.36
CA GLN A 607 8.49 -11.30 -19.92
C GLN A 607 9.60 -11.76 -18.98
N ARG A 608 9.70 -13.09 -18.77
CA ARG A 608 10.82 -13.70 -18.02
C ARG A 608 11.46 -14.85 -18.78
N ASP A 609 12.79 -14.93 -18.70
CA ASP A 609 13.57 -16.09 -19.14
C ASP A 609 13.80 -17.03 -17.95
N VAL A 610 13.29 -18.26 -18.06
CA VAL A 610 13.38 -19.31 -17.06
C VAL A 610 14.12 -20.52 -17.64
N ASP A 611 15.45 -20.49 -17.53
CA ASP A 611 16.35 -21.54 -18.05
C ASP A 611 16.10 -21.82 -19.55
N GLY A 612 15.98 -20.77 -20.35
CA GLY A 612 15.71 -20.84 -21.80
C GLY A 612 14.24 -21.07 -22.16
N ARG A 613 13.33 -21.10 -21.18
CA ARG A 613 11.87 -21.04 -21.40
C ARG A 613 11.40 -19.61 -21.23
N LEU A 614 10.33 -19.24 -21.93
CA LEU A 614 9.79 -17.89 -21.84
C LEU A 614 8.45 -17.91 -21.11
N ALA A 615 8.31 -17.08 -20.08
CA ALA A 615 7.06 -16.88 -19.36
C ALA A 615 6.57 -15.44 -19.54
N TYR A 616 5.27 -15.29 -19.71
CA TYR A 616 4.59 -14.02 -19.93
C TYR A 616 3.46 -13.88 -18.92
N PHE A 617 3.41 -12.75 -18.22
CA PHE A 617 2.27 -12.33 -17.42
C PHE A 617 1.71 -11.06 -18.04
N ILE A 618 0.42 -11.06 -18.41
CA ILE A 618 -0.25 -9.96 -19.11
C ILE A 618 -1.44 -9.53 -18.26
N THR A 619 -1.64 -8.23 -18.07
CA THR A 619 -2.71 -7.70 -17.23
C THR A 619 -3.53 -6.63 -17.96
N ASN A 620 -4.81 -6.57 -17.62
CA ASN A 620 -5.71 -5.51 -18.06
C ASN A 620 -5.96 -4.53 -16.90
N GLY A 621 -5.38 -3.34 -17.02
CA GLY A 621 -5.60 -2.25 -16.05
C GLY A 621 -6.97 -1.58 -16.14
N ASP A 622 -7.82 -1.92 -17.12
CA ASP A 622 -9.18 -1.41 -17.25
C ASP A 622 -10.17 -2.28 -16.46
N ARG A 623 -10.87 -1.69 -15.48
CA ARG A 623 -11.86 -2.38 -14.64
C ARG A 623 -13.21 -2.63 -15.30
N HIS A 624 -13.50 -1.98 -16.42
CA HIS A 624 -14.83 -2.02 -17.02
C HIS A 624 -14.84 -2.68 -18.39
N ASN A 625 -13.71 -2.66 -19.10
CA ASN A 625 -13.62 -3.15 -20.48
C ASN A 625 -12.70 -4.36 -20.60
N GLY A 626 -13.15 -5.39 -21.31
CA GLY A 626 -12.31 -6.49 -21.78
C GLY A 626 -11.84 -6.30 -23.23
N TYR A 627 -10.88 -7.12 -23.67
CA TYR A 627 -10.29 -7.06 -25.00
C TYR A 627 -10.21 -8.44 -25.64
N ASP A 628 -10.59 -8.54 -26.92
CA ASP A 628 -10.26 -9.67 -27.78
C ASP A 628 -8.96 -9.39 -28.52
N LEU A 629 -8.01 -10.33 -28.46
CA LEU A 629 -6.62 -10.10 -28.81
C LEU A 629 -6.09 -11.13 -29.84
N GLU A 630 -5.26 -10.65 -30.75
CA GLU A 630 -4.21 -11.44 -31.42
C GLU A 630 -2.91 -11.21 -30.65
N LEU A 631 -2.36 -12.28 -30.06
CA LEU A 631 -1.07 -12.24 -29.38
C LEU A 631 0.04 -12.75 -30.30
N ARG A 632 1.19 -12.07 -30.24
CA ARG A 632 2.45 -12.55 -30.80
C ARG A 632 3.51 -12.47 -29.72
N LEU A 633 3.98 -13.63 -29.28
CA LEU A 633 4.97 -13.77 -28.23
C LEU A 633 6.24 -14.38 -28.81
N GLN A 634 7.40 -13.82 -28.50
CA GLN A 634 8.69 -14.41 -28.85
C GLN A 634 8.76 -15.86 -28.34
N GLY A 635 9.27 -16.77 -29.17
CA GLY A 635 9.48 -18.15 -28.76
C GLY A 635 9.15 -19.15 -29.84
N THR A 636 9.48 -20.41 -29.55
CA THR A 636 9.21 -21.58 -30.39
C THR A 636 8.84 -22.76 -29.50
N GLY A 637 8.26 -23.82 -30.08
CA GLY A 637 7.90 -25.03 -29.34
C GLY A 637 6.46 -25.00 -28.80
N ARG A 638 6.26 -25.49 -27.57
CA ARG A 638 4.93 -25.64 -26.96
C ARG A 638 4.51 -24.40 -26.20
N LEU A 639 3.33 -23.89 -26.51
CA LEU A 639 2.63 -22.85 -25.74
C LEU A 639 1.67 -23.49 -24.73
N GLU A 640 1.63 -22.94 -23.52
CA GLU A 640 0.65 -23.31 -22.49
C GLU A 640 0.08 -22.07 -21.81
N GLN A 641 -1.22 -22.11 -21.52
CA GLN A 641 -1.90 -21.15 -20.65
C GLN A 641 -1.98 -21.72 -19.24
N TRP A 642 -1.62 -20.90 -18.25
CA TRP A 642 -1.59 -21.28 -16.84
C TRP A 642 -2.60 -20.41 -16.09
N ASP A 643 -3.65 -21.00 -15.56
CA ASP A 643 -4.71 -20.29 -14.85
C ASP A 643 -4.30 -20.09 -13.38
N ALA A 644 -4.11 -18.83 -12.98
CA ALA A 644 -3.66 -18.49 -11.63
C ALA A 644 -4.75 -18.68 -10.56
N LEU A 645 -6.04 -18.63 -10.90
CA LEU A 645 -7.12 -18.85 -9.94
C LEU A 645 -7.29 -20.34 -9.66
N THR A 646 -7.33 -21.17 -10.70
CA THR A 646 -7.62 -22.62 -10.56
C THR A 646 -6.36 -23.49 -10.47
N GLY A 647 -5.21 -22.98 -10.92
CA GLY A 647 -3.98 -23.77 -11.06
C GLY A 647 -3.95 -24.68 -12.29
N LYS A 648 -4.98 -24.65 -13.15
CA LYS A 648 -5.07 -25.48 -14.36
C LYS A 648 -4.03 -25.03 -15.39
N VAL A 649 -3.41 -26.00 -16.07
CA VAL A 649 -2.48 -25.75 -17.17
C VAL A 649 -3.00 -26.39 -18.45
N THR A 650 -3.16 -25.59 -19.49
CA THR A 650 -3.75 -26.00 -20.77
C THR A 650 -2.77 -25.75 -21.92
N PRO A 651 -2.31 -26.79 -22.65
CA PRO A 651 -1.54 -26.62 -23.88
C PRO A 651 -2.41 -26.00 -24.99
N LEU A 652 -1.85 -25.05 -25.75
CA LEU A 652 -2.56 -24.32 -26.80
C LEU A 652 -1.89 -24.48 -28.18
N PRO A 653 -2.68 -24.60 -29.28
CA PRO A 653 -2.14 -24.48 -30.63
C PRO A 653 -1.75 -23.02 -30.91
N ALA A 654 -0.66 -22.82 -31.65
CA ALA A 654 -0.19 -21.50 -32.09
C ALA A 654 0.53 -21.60 -33.43
N GLU A 655 0.44 -20.54 -34.23
CA GLU A 655 1.12 -20.43 -35.51
C GLU A 655 2.53 -19.89 -35.29
N ALA A 656 3.55 -20.68 -35.61
CA ALA A 656 4.95 -20.24 -35.53
C ALA A 656 5.34 -19.42 -36.77
N ARG A 657 5.78 -18.18 -36.56
CA ARG A 657 6.20 -17.27 -37.62
C ARG A 657 7.27 -16.31 -37.12
N ASP A 658 8.37 -16.18 -37.88
CA ASP A 658 9.43 -15.19 -37.63
C ASP A 658 9.99 -15.23 -36.18
N GLY A 659 10.08 -16.42 -35.57
CA GLY A 659 10.55 -16.60 -34.19
C GLY A 659 9.54 -16.24 -33.10
N GLN A 660 8.28 -16.07 -33.46
CA GLN A 660 7.16 -15.80 -32.56
C GLN A 660 6.06 -16.86 -32.70
N LEU A 661 5.26 -17.03 -31.65
CA LEU A 661 4.03 -17.80 -31.65
C LEU A 661 2.83 -16.84 -31.71
N ARG A 662 1.97 -17.04 -32.72
CA ARG A 662 0.75 -16.25 -32.95
C ARG A 662 -0.49 -17.05 -32.61
N PHE A 663 -1.40 -16.46 -31.82
CA PHE A 663 -2.65 -17.08 -31.39
C PHE A 663 -3.68 -16.02 -30.95
N TYR A 664 -4.91 -16.45 -30.62
CA TYR A 664 -6.01 -15.56 -30.21
C TYR A 664 -6.47 -15.86 -28.79
N THR A 665 -6.87 -14.82 -28.05
CA THR A 665 -7.43 -14.93 -26.70
C THR A 665 -8.37 -13.75 -26.39
N SER A 666 -9.10 -13.83 -25.28
CA SER A 666 -9.77 -12.70 -24.66
C SER A 666 -9.22 -12.44 -23.26
N ILE A 667 -9.23 -11.19 -22.82
CA ILE A 667 -8.95 -10.79 -21.43
C ILE A 667 -10.12 -9.93 -20.93
N GLY A 668 -10.71 -10.30 -19.80
CA GLY A 668 -11.81 -9.56 -19.21
C GLY A 668 -11.37 -8.26 -18.52
N PRO A 669 -12.33 -7.44 -18.04
CA PRO A 669 -12.04 -6.33 -17.16
C PRO A 669 -11.28 -6.79 -15.90
N ALA A 670 -10.29 -6.01 -15.47
CA ALA A 670 -9.34 -6.38 -14.39
C ALA A 670 -8.73 -7.79 -14.54
N GLY A 671 -8.72 -8.34 -15.76
CA GLY A 671 -8.27 -9.70 -16.06
C GLY A 671 -6.75 -9.81 -16.14
N SER A 672 -6.25 -11.02 -16.05
CA SER A 672 -4.84 -11.34 -16.26
C SER A 672 -4.66 -12.70 -16.93
N LEU A 673 -3.51 -12.88 -17.60
CA LEU A 673 -3.20 -14.08 -18.38
C LEU A 673 -1.74 -14.48 -18.13
N ILE A 674 -1.49 -15.78 -17.99
CA ILE A 674 -0.13 -16.34 -17.93
C ILE A 674 0.07 -17.30 -19.09
N TYR A 675 1.16 -17.09 -19.83
CA TYR A 675 1.62 -17.99 -20.89
C TYR A 675 3.05 -18.46 -20.64
N VAL A 676 3.30 -19.75 -20.87
CA VAL A 676 4.65 -20.34 -20.79
C VAL A 676 4.97 -21.04 -22.10
N ILE A 677 6.15 -20.77 -22.66
CA ILE A 677 6.65 -21.35 -23.90
C ILE A 677 7.87 -22.24 -23.60
N ASP A 678 7.76 -23.52 -23.93
CA ASP A 678 8.86 -24.49 -23.82
C ASP A 678 9.42 -24.84 -25.21
N PRO A 679 10.63 -24.36 -25.57
CA PRO A 679 11.23 -24.61 -26.88
C PRO A 679 11.69 -26.05 -27.08
N GLN A 680 11.75 -26.86 -26.01
CA GLN A 680 12.16 -28.26 -26.08
C GLN A 680 10.96 -29.20 -26.28
N ALA A 681 9.74 -28.71 -26.09
CA ALA A 681 8.52 -29.50 -26.23
C ALA A 681 7.90 -29.29 -27.62
N ALA A 682 7.32 -30.37 -28.17
CA ALA A 682 6.64 -30.31 -29.46
C ALA A 682 5.42 -29.37 -29.40
N PRO A 683 5.21 -28.50 -30.41
CA PRO A 683 4.01 -27.70 -30.55
C PRO A 683 2.74 -28.56 -30.49
N VAL A 684 1.62 -27.94 -30.09
CA VAL A 684 0.31 -28.59 -30.12
C VAL A 684 -0.24 -28.49 -31.54
N GLU A 685 -0.63 -29.63 -32.13
CA GLU A 685 -1.33 -29.65 -33.40
C GLU A 685 -2.79 -29.23 -33.20
N GLY A 686 -3.29 -28.36 -34.07
CA GLY A 686 -4.67 -27.87 -34.02
C GLY A 686 -4.83 -26.58 -34.80
N ASP A 687 -6.07 -26.23 -35.11
CA ASP A 687 -6.39 -24.97 -35.78
C ASP A 687 -6.27 -23.82 -34.79
N VAL A 688 -5.58 -22.75 -35.21
CA VAL A 688 -5.52 -21.49 -34.48
C VAL A 688 -6.79 -20.71 -34.80
N GLU A 689 -7.88 -21.09 -34.13
CA GLU A 689 -9.18 -20.48 -34.37
C GLU A 689 -9.31 -19.13 -33.64
N ARG A 690 -10.00 -18.21 -34.31
CA ARG A 690 -10.42 -16.96 -33.69
C ARG A 690 -11.62 -17.27 -32.81
N VAL A 691 -11.39 -17.44 -31.51
CA VAL A 691 -12.46 -17.57 -30.54
C VAL A 691 -13.36 -16.33 -30.64
N MET A 692 -14.67 -16.54 -30.84
CA MET A 692 -15.65 -15.46 -30.82
C MET A 692 -15.78 -14.93 -29.37
N PRO A 693 -16.04 -13.63 -29.17
CA PRO A 693 -15.96 -13.00 -27.85
C PRO A 693 -16.83 -13.72 -26.81
N VAL A 694 -16.23 -14.12 -25.68
CA VAL A 694 -16.95 -14.75 -24.55
C VAL A 694 -17.93 -13.77 -23.89
N PHE A 695 -17.64 -12.46 -23.95
CA PHE A 695 -18.44 -11.40 -23.31
C PHE A 695 -19.71 -10.99 -24.06
N ARG A 696 -20.06 -11.63 -25.18
CA ARG A 696 -21.38 -11.44 -25.81
C ARG A 696 -22.26 -12.63 -25.53
N VAL A 697 -22.89 -12.64 -24.36
CA VAL A 697 -24.00 -13.56 -24.09
C VAL A 697 -25.05 -13.33 -25.19
N SER A 698 -25.24 -14.37 -26.01
CA SER A 698 -26.30 -14.47 -27.00
C SER A 698 -27.64 -14.05 -26.40
N ARG A 699 -28.38 -13.15 -27.08
CA ARG A 699 -29.75 -12.72 -26.72
C ARG A 699 -30.79 -13.87 -26.70
N ARG A 700 -30.39 -15.09 -27.06
CA ARG A 700 -31.12 -16.34 -26.76
C ARG A 700 -30.27 -17.21 -25.85
N VAL A 701 -30.76 -17.44 -24.64
CA VAL A 701 -30.17 -18.41 -23.72
C VAL A 701 -31.02 -19.69 -23.80
N ASP A 702 -30.69 -20.57 -24.75
CA ASP A 702 -31.27 -21.91 -24.78
C ASP A 702 -30.63 -22.74 -23.64
N ASN A 703 -31.40 -23.67 -23.04
CA ASN A 703 -30.99 -24.58 -21.95
C ASN A 703 -30.43 -23.89 -20.68
N ALA A 704 -31.06 -22.79 -20.25
CA ALA A 704 -30.72 -22.13 -18.99
C ALA A 704 -31.92 -22.01 -18.03
N GLN A 705 -31.61 -21.99 -16.75
CA GLN A 705 -32.51 -21.64 -15.66
C GLN A 705 -32.04 -20.33 -15.01
N PHE A 706 -33.00 -19.53 -14.54
CA PHE A 706 -32.74 -18.26 -13.86
C PHE A 706 -33.11 -18.39 -12.38
N LEU A 707 -32.26 -17.85 -11.51
CA LEU A 707 -32.52 -17.67 -10.09
C LEU A 707 -32.90 -16.21 -9.82
N GLY A 708 -33.86 -15.97 -8.91
CA GLY A 708 -34.41 -14.65 -8.62
C GLY A 708 -35.61 -14.28 -9.50
N PRO A 709 -36.15 -13.05 -9.38
CA PRO A 709 -35.61 -11.92 -8.63
C PRO A 709 -36.00 -11.90 -7.14
N GLU A 710 -36.61 -12.97 -6.63
CA GLU A 710 -36.92 -13.16 -5.21
C GLU A 710 -36.56 -14.59 -4.81
N CYS A 711 -35.92 -14.77 -3.66
CA CYS A 711 -35.50 -16.09 -3.18
C CYS A 711 -35.68 -16.21 -1.66
N GLU A 712 -35.85 -17.45 -1.18
CA GLU A 712 -35.50 -17.78 0.19
C GLU A 712 -33.99 -17.52 0.39
N PHE A 713 -33.58 -17.16 1.59
CA PHE A 713 -32.19 -16.84 1.86
C PHE A 713 -31.77 -17.30 3.26
N VAL A 714 -30.45 -17.32 3.48
CA VAL A 714 -29.85 -17.58 4.78
C VAL A 714 -28.73 -16.57 5.01
N ARG A 715 -28.77 -15.85 6.13
CA ARG A 715 -27.64 -15.07 6.63
C ARG A 715 -26.55 -15.97 7.21
N THR A 716 -25.29 -15.62 6.98
CA THR A 716 -24.16 -16.32 7.60
C THR A 716 -23.82 -15.81 9.00
N ASP A 717 -24.25 -14.59 9.33
CA ASP A 717 -23.93 -13.87 10.57
C ASP A 717 -25.19 -13.23 11.17
N PRO A 718 -25.20 -12.88 12.48
CA PRO A 718 -26.31 -12.12 13.07
C PRO A 718 -26.49 -10.77 12.38
N ASN A 719 -27.74 -10.28 12.32
CA ASN A 719 -27.99 -8.92 11.87
C ASN A 719 -27.60 -7.93 12.97
N VAL A 720 -27.35 -6.69 12.58
CA VAL A 720 -26.74 -5.68 13.45
C VAL A 720 -27.60 -4.40 13.43
N LEU A 721 -27.76 -3.81 14.61
CA LEU A 721 -28.12 -2.41 14.77
C LEU A 721 -26.93 -1.71 15.45
N THR A 722 -26.25 -0.83 14.73
CA THR A 722 -25.15 -0.02 15.30
C THR A 722 -25.75 1.08 16.18
N LEU A 723 -25.16 1.30 17.36
CA LEU A 723 -25.50 2.36 18.30
C LEU A 723 -24.26 3.26 18.52
N ASP A 724 -24.14 4.27 17.67
CA ASP A 724 -23.05 5.26 17.64
C ASP A 724 -23.49 6.66 18.10
N MET A 725 -24.76 6.81 18.52
CA MET A 725 -25.33 8.03 19.09
C MET A 725 -25.71 7.80 20.56
N CYS A 726 -25.38 8.74 21.44
CA CYS A 726 -25.69 8.66 22.87
C CYS A 726 -25.92 10.05 23.50
N SER A 727 -26.59 10.05 24.65
CA SER A 727 -26.52 11.13 25.65
C SER A 727 -25.66 10.67 26.82
N TYR A 728 -24.88 11.56 27.44
CA TYR A 728 -24.07 11.21 28.60
C TYR A 728 -24.39 12.08 29.83
N SER A 729 -24.23 11.50 31.03
CA SER A 729 -24.27 12.20 32.31
C SER A 729 -22.95 11.96 33.04
N LEU A 730 -22.28 13.05 33.43
CA LEU A 730 -21.01 13.02 34.14
C LEU A 730 -21.22 13.47 35.60
N ASP A 731 -20.72 12.66 36.54
CA ASP A 731 -20.81 12.88 37.99
C ASP A 731 -22.24 13.16 38.50
N GLY A 732 -23.24 12.50 37.91
CA GLY A 732 -24.65 12.66 38.26
C GLY A 732 -25.26 14.00 37.85
N GLY A 733 -24.64 14.73 36.92
CA GLY A 733 -25.20 15.91 36.28
C GLY A 733 -26.37 15.62 35.33
N ASP A 734 -26.91 16.67 34.73
CA ASP A 734 -27.94 16.53 33.68
C ASP A 734 -27.36 15.80 32.45
N TYR A 735 -28.22 15.06 31.74
CA TYR A 735 -27.83 14.42 30.49
C TYR A 735 -27.55 15.47 29.40
N SER A 736 -26.52 15.20 28.59
CA SER A 736 -26.21 15.97 27.38
C SER A 736 -27.33 15.85 26.32
N GLU A 737 -27.30 16.74 25.33
CA GLU A 737 -27.96 16.46 24.05
C GLU A 737 -27.40 15.18 23.42
N GLU A 738 -28.19 14.52 22.57
CA GLU A 738 -27.75 13.34 21.85
C GLU A 738 -26.66 13.70 20.81
N MET A 739 -25.58 12.94 20.79
CA MET A 739 -24.42 13.15 19.92
C MET A 739 -23.71 11.84 19.60
N GLU A 740 -22.77 11.87 18.66
CA GLU A 740 -21.94 10.70 18.37
C GLU A 740 -21.10 10.29 19.61
N VAL A 741 -20.95 8.99 19.87
CA VAL A 741 -20.20 8.46 21.02
C VAL A 741 -18.77 9.03 21.07
N TRP A 742 -18.15 9.22 19.91
CA TRP A 742 -16.81 9.78 19.84
C TRP A 742 -16.75 11.24 20.31
N ARG A 743 -17.82 12.03 20.14
CA ARG A 743 -17.93 13.40 20.66
C ARG A 743 -18.16 13.37 22.16
N ALA A 744 -19.03 12.49 22.65
CA ALA A 744 -19.22 12.29 24.08
C ALA A 744 -17.89 11.95 24.78
N GLN A 745 -17.07 11.06 24.19
CA GLN A 745 -15.72 10.79 24.69
C GLN A 745 -14.85 12.05 24.71
N SER A 746 -14.85 12.83 23.64
CA SER A 746 -14.04 14.05 23.56
C SER A 746 -14.41 15.04 24.66
N GLU A 747 -15.70 15.30 24.85
CA GLU A 747 -16.22 16.22 25.86
C GLU A 747 -15.96 15.73 27.29
N VAL A 748 -16.19 14.43 27.57
CA VAL A 748 -15.91 13.83 28.88
C VAL A 748 -14.42 13.96 29.22
N ARG A 749 -13.53 13.61 28.29
CA ARG A 749 -12.09 13.68 28.55
C ARG A 749 -11.61 15.12 28.72
N GLU A 750 -12.15 16.07 27.95
CA GLU A 750 -11.87 17.49 28.14
C GLU A 750 -12.33 17.99 29.51
N ALA A 751 -13.56 17.67 29.91
CA ALA A 751 -14.12 18.05 31.22
C ALA A 751 -13.31 17.49 32.40
N LEU A 752 -12.74 16.29 32.25
CA LEU A 752 -11.89 15.65 33.25
C LEU A 752 -10.41 16.06 33.18
N GLY A 753 -10.00 16.86 32.19
CA GLY A 753 -8.59 17.22 31.97
C GLY A 753 -7.72 16.04 31.51
N MET A 754 -8.32 15.02 30.93
CA MET A 754 -7.65 13.83 30.40
C MET A 754 -7.19 14.06 28.96
N ARG A 755 -6.06 13.45 28.60
CA ARG A 755 -5.51 13.45 27.23
C ARG A 755 -6.50 12.80 26.26
N GLN A 756 -6.75 13.38 25.08
CA GLN A 756 -7.57 12.72 24.04
C GLN A 756 -6.93 11.42 23.56
N ASN A 757 -7.75 10.43 23.16
CA ASN A 757 -7.30 9.04 22.91
C ASN A 757 -7.68 8.51 21.52
N TYR A 758 -7.97 9.40 20.56
CA TYR A 758 -8.65 9.01 19.33
C TYR A 758 -7.87 9.17 18.01
N TYR A 759 -6.80 9.95 18.01
CA TYR A 759 -6.06 10.28 16.80
C TYR A 759 -4.73 9.53 16.76
N ASN A 760 -4.29 9.20 15.55
CA ASN A 760 -2.98 8.59 15.34
C ASN A 760 -1.88 9.61 15.67
N GLY A 761 -0.80 9.15 16.32
CA GLY A 761 0.33 10.01 16.69
C GLY A 761 0.43 10.42 18.16
N LEU A 762 -0.50 9.97 19.01
CA LEU A 762 -0.39 10.11 20.46
C LEU A 762 0.84 9.37 21.00
N PRO A 763 1.42 9.73 22.16
CA PRO A 763 2.40 8.85 22.80
C PRO A 763 1.77 7.47 23.04
N GLN A 764 2.57 6.40 22.97
CA GLN A 764 2.06 5.05 23.15
C GLN A 764 1.35 4.88 24.50
N ARG A 765 0.29 4.08 24.54
CA ARG A 765 -0.62 4.01 25.71
C ARG A 765 0.08 3.58 26.98
N TYR A 766 1.08 2.70 26.91
CA TYR A 766 1.87 2.31 28.08
C TYR A 766 2.63 3.47 28.74
N LYS A 767 2.80 4.62 28.06
CA LYS A 767 3.41 5.84 28.61
C LYS A 767 2.45 6.68 29.43
N TRP A 768 1.13 6.59 29.21
CA TRP A 768 0.18 7.53 29.82
C TRP A 768 -1.15 6.90 30.27
N ALA A 769 -1.74 5.98 29.51
CA ALA A 769 -3.07 5.44 29.78
C ALA A 769 -3.11 4.54 31.03
N THR A 770 -1.96 3.95 31.38
CA THR A 770 -1.78 3.11 32.58
C THR A 770 -1.42 3.90 33.83
N GLN A 771 -1.22 5.22 33.72
CA GLN A 771 -0.94 6.09 34.85
C GLN A 771 -2.24 6.57 35.49
N GLU A 772 -2.27 6.56 36.83
CA GLU A 772 -3.40 7.11 37.61
C GLU A 772 -3.58 8.61 37.30
N HIS A 773 -4.82 9.00 37.04
CA HIS A 773 -5.24 10.38 36.85
C HIS A 773 -6.06 10.86 38.05
N PRO A 774 -5.94 12.13 38.50
CA PRO A 774 -6.69 12.63 39.67
C PRO A 774 -8.22 12.52 39.57
N ALA A 775 -8.75 12.47 38.35
CA ALA A 775 -10.17 12.31 38.05
C ALA A 775 -10.60 10.85 37.79
N ASP A 776 -9.70 9.89 38.00
CA ASP A 776 -10.04 8.47 37.86
C ASP A 776 -11.14 8.08 38.85
N GLY A 777 -12.08 7.30 38.34
CA GLY A 777 -13.23 6.80 39.06
C GLY A 777 -14.46 7.70 38.99
N THR A 778 -14.41 8.81 38.26
CA THR A 778 -15.57 9.70 38.06
C THR A 778 -16.73 8.93 37.43
N SER A 779 -17.93 9.06 37.99
CA SER A 779 -19.11 8.36 37.47
C SER A 779 -19.50 8.90 36.10
N LEU A 780 -19.69 8.00 35.13
CA LEU A 780 -20.18 8.32 33.79
C LEU A 780 -21.30 7.35 33.44
N THR A 781 -22.41 7.87 32.94
CA THR A 781 -23.49 7.06 32.35
C THR A 781 -23.74 7.50 30.91
N LEU A 782 -23.78 6.54 29.99
CA LEU A 782 -24.19 6.72 28.60
C LEU A 782 -25.60 6.15 28.42
N GLN A 783 -26.47 6.86 27.71
CA GLN A 783 -27.80 6.43 27.30
C GLN A 783 -27.86 6.32 25.78
N PHE A 784 -28.36 5.19 25.30
CA PHE A 784 -28.59 4.90 23.89
C PHE A 784 -30.07 4.61 23.68
N PHE A 785 -30.66 5.18 22.62
CA PHE A 785 -32.07 5.05 22.30
C PHE A 785 -32.24 4.26 21.01
N PHE A 786 -33.20 3.34 20.97
CA PHE A 786 -33.54 2.59 19.75
C PHE A 786 -34.99 2.11 19.77
N ASP A 787 -35.61 2.05 18.59
CA ASP A 787 -37.00 1.62 18.43
C ASP A 787 -37.12 0.13 18.10
N VAL A 788 -38.13 -0.51 18.67
CA VAL A 788 -38.52 -1.89 18.39
C VAL A 788 -39.98 -1.91 17.97
N LEU A 789 -40.25 -2.22 16.70
CA LEU A 789 -41.63 -2.37 16.21
C LEU A 789 -42.12 -3.81 16.37
N ASP A 790 -41.23 -4.79 16.13
CA ASP A 790 -41.50 -6.21 16.30
C ASP A 790 -40.48 -6.81 17.27
N VAL A 791 -40.94 -7.33 18.42
CA VAL A 791 -40.06 -7.94 19.43
C VAL A 791 -39.48 -9.24 18.88
N PRO A 792 -38.14 -9.40 18.83
CA PRO A 792 -37.51 -10.61 18.31
C PRO A 792 -37.87 -11.85 19.11
N GLU A 793 -38.23 -12.94 18.42
CA GLU A 793 -38.58 -14.22 19.07
C GLU A 793 -37.37 -14.93 19.71
N ARG A 794 -36.16 -14.61 19.24
CA ARG A 794 -34.90 -15.21 19.67
C ARG A 794 -34.11 -14.22 20.54
N PRO A 795 -33.23 -14.73 21.43
CA PRO A 795 -32.41 -13.85 22.26
C PRO A 795 -31.57 -12.88 21.43
N VAL A 796 -31.64 -11.61 21.80
CA VAL A 796 -30.77 -10.54 21.28
C VAL A 796 -29.60 -10.31 22.25
N TYR A 797 -28.52 -9.76 21.71
CA TYR A 797 -27.31 -9.51 22.47
C TYR A 797 -26.81 -8.08 22.25
N LEU A 798 -26.30 -7.48 23.31
CA LEU A 798 -25.45 -6.31 23.24
C LEU A 798 -24.02 -6.76 22.93
N LEU A 799 -23.41 -6.11 21.96
CA LEU A 799 -21.99 -6.18 21.68
C LEU A 799 -21.35 -4.89 22.17
N VAL A 800 -20.45 -5.00 23.15
CA VAL A 800 -19.78 -3.84 23.77
C VAL A 800 -18.33 -4.18 24.07
N GLU A 801 -17.46 -3.19 23.90
CA GLU A 801 -16.06 -3.34 24.26
C GLU A 801 -15.87 -3.32 25.76
N GLY A 802 -15.09 -4.28 26.28
CA GLY A 802 -14.75 -4.27 27.70
C GLY A 802 -15.95 -4.37 28.62
N ALA A 803 -16.97 -5.17 28.28
CA ALA A 803 -18.22 -5.30 29.05
C ALA A 803 -18.07 -5.22 30.58
N GLY A 804 -17.09 -5.89 31.17
CA GLY A 804 -16.82 -5.87 32.63
C GLY A 804 -16.44 -4.49 33.22
N GLN A 805 -16.29 -3.46 32.41
CA GLN A 805 -16.09 -2.06 32.81
C GLN A 805 -17.41 -1.32 33.07
N PHE A 806 -18.54 -1.89 32.64
CA PHE A 806 -19.85 -1.25 32.68
C PHE A 806 -20.84 -2.00 33.58
N GLU A 807 -21.64 -1.25 34.32
CA GLU A 807 -22.95 -1.67 34.77
C GLU A 807 -23.94 -1.40 33.63
N ILE A 808 -24.75 -2.40 33.28
CA ILE A 808 -25.60 -2.37 32.09
C ILE A 808 -27.06 -2.42 32.55
N ALA A 809 -27.90 -1.53 32.06
CA ALA A 809 -29.35 -1.57 32.28
C ALA A 809 -30.10 -1.43 30.95
N LEU A 810 -31.25 -2.06 30.85
CA LEU A 810 -32.18 -1.94 29.73
C LEU A 810 -33.54 -1.53 30.28
N ASN A 811 -34.08 -0.41 29.82
CA ASN A 811 -35.35 0.16 30.28
C ASN A 811 -35.40 0.35 31.81
N GLY A 812 -34.25 0.69 32.41
CA GLY A 812 -34.08 0.87 33.86
C GLY A 812 -33.89 -0.41 34.66
N GLU A 813 -33.97 -1.59 34.04
CA GLU A 813 -33.76 -2.88 34.69
C GLU A 813 -32.31 -3.38 34.50
N PRO A 814 -31.61 -3.82 35.57
CA PRO A 814 -30.24 -4.30 35.45
C PRO A 814 -30.10 -5.54 34.56
N VAL A 815 -29.11 -5.51 33.67
CA VAL A 815 -28.73 -6.63 32.81
C VAL A 815 -27.58 -7.41 33.45
N PRO A 816 -27.68 -8.74 33.60
CA PRO A 816 -26.55 -9.56 34.01
C PRO A 816 -25.39 -9.43 33.01
N ASN A 817 -24.29 -8.84 33.47
CA ASN A 817 -23.11 -8.58 32.65
C ASN A 817 -22.23 -9.84 32.49
N GLU A 818 -22.83 -10.92 31.97
CA GLU A 818 -22.15 -12.19 31.69
C GLU A 818 -21.75 -12.26 30.21
N VAL A 819 -20.45 -12.37 29.94
CA VAL A 819 -19.93 -12.49 28.57
C VAL A 819 -20.22 -13.89 28.02
N ALA A 820 -21.13 -13.95 27.04
CA ALA A 820 -21.57 -15.18 26.37
C ALA A 820 -20.74 -15.53 25.11
N GLY A 821 -19.75 -14.71 24.76
CA GLY A 821 -18.88 -14.88 23.60
C GLY A 821 -18.41 -13.55 23.04
N TRP A 822 -18.05 -13.53 21.76
CA TRP A 822 -17.62 -12.35 21.02
C TRP A 822 -18.09 -12.40 19.57
N TYR A 823 -18.03 -11.28 18.86
CA TYR A 823 -18.33 -11.19 17.43
C TYR A 823 -17.38 -10.17 16.76
N LEU A 824 -16.86 -10.52 15.57
CA LEU A 824 -15.88 -9.77 14.77
C LEU A 824 -14.49 -9.57 15.42
N ASP A 825 -14.41 -9.12 16.67
CA ASP A 825 -13.16 -8.99 17.43
C ASP A 825 -13.35 -9.57 18.84
N ARG A 826 -12.26 -10.10 19.42
CA ARG A 826 -12.32 -10.70 20.77
C ARG A 826 -12.53 -9.67 21.87
N SER A 827 -12.23 -8.40 21.62
CA SER A 827 -12.56 -7.30 22.52
C SER A 827 -14.06 -6.96 22.54
N PHE A 828 -14.82 -7.40 21.53
CA PHE A 828 -16.24 -7.09 21.40
C PHE A 828 -17.04 -8.18 22.13
N HIS A 829 -17.36 -7.92 23.40
CA HIS A 829 -18.00 -8.90 24.27
C HIS A 829 -19.50 -8.97 23.99
N LYS A 830 -20.01 -10.19 23.81
CA LYS A 830 -21.42 -10.47 23.61
C LYS A 830 -22.12 -10.68 24.96
N VAL A 831 -22.97 -9.75 25.36
CA VAL A 831 -23.79 -9.79 26.58
C VAL A 831 -25.24 -10.04 26.20
N ARG A 832 -25.89 -11.02 26.83
CA ARG A 832 -27.30 -11.33 26.54
C ARG A 832 -28.21 -10.28 27.16
N LEU A 833 -29.09 -9.67 26.36
CA LEU A 833 -30.08 -8.74 26.86
C LEU A 833 -31.35 -9.48 27.34
N PRO A 834 -32.12 -8.89 28.27
CA PRO A 834 -33.51 -9.24 28.52
C PRO A 834 -34.38 -9.09 27.26
N GLU A 835 -35.64 -9.50 27.34
CA GLU A 835 -36.61 -9.28 26.27
C GLU A 835 -36.78 -7.78 26.01
N LEU A 836 -36.79 -7.39 24.73
CA LEU A 836 -37.01 -6.00 24.33
C LEU A 836 -38.50 -5.65 24.43
N GLU A 837 -38.81 -4.37 24.66
CA GLU A 837 -40.19 -3.89 24.71
C GLU A 837 -40.61 -3.23 23.39
N PRO A 838 -41.88 -3.30 22.95
CA PRO A 838 -42.33 -2.53 21.79
C PRO A 838 -42.24 -1.02 22.02
N GLY A 839 -41.75 -0.28 21.04
CA GLY A 839 -41.49 1.17 21.10
C GLY A 839 -40.03 1.51 21.38
N GLU A 840 -39.80 2.68 21.94
CA GLU A 840 -38.47 3.16 22.31
C GLU A 840 -37.93 2.36 23.49
N ASN A 841 -36.71 1.83 23.35
CA ASN A 841 -35.95 1.19 24.41
C ASN A 841 -34.73 2.05 24.74
N VAL A 842 -34.33 2.03 26.02
CA VAL A 842 -33.18 2.78 26.52
C VAL A 842 -32.16 1.80 27.08
N LEU A 843 -30.98 1.78 26.46
CA LEU A 843 -29.82 1.06 26.96
C LEU A 843 -28.92 2.03 27.75
N GLU A 844 -28.61 1.70 28.98
CA GLU A 844 -27.72 2.49 29.84
C GLU A 844 -26.42 1.73 30.11
N LEU A 845 -25.28 2.40 29.90
CA LEU A 845 -23.95 1.92 30.25
C LEU A 845 -23.34 2.88 31.29
N SER A 846 -23.27 2.43 32.54
CA SER A 846 -22.67 3.20 33.63
C SER A 846 -21.29 2.66 33.98
N CYS A 847 -20.31 3.53 34.22
CA CYS A 847 -18.98 3.13 34.62
C CYS A 847 -18.33 4.13 35.57
N SER A 848 -17.29 3.67 36.26
CA SER A 848 -16.34 4.50 36.97
C SER A 848 -15.21 4.84 35.99
N TYR A 849 -15.36 5.96 35.27
CA TYR A 849 -14.51 6.31 34.14
C TYR A 849 -13.07 6.56 34.62
N THR A 850 -12.10 6.03 33.87
CA THR A 850 -10.68 6.19 34.18
C THR A 850 -9.91 6.60 32.94
N ASN A 851 -8.71 7.12 33.14
CA ASN A 851 -7.80 7.53 32.09
C ASN A 851 -7.48 6.40 31.10
N HIS A 852 -7.51 5.15 31.57
CA HIS A 852 -7.31 3.94 30.77
C HIS A 852 -8.48 3.66 29.79
N MET A 853 -9.71 4.04 30.13
CA MET A 853 -10.89 3.65 29.37
C MET A 853 -11.00 4.35 28.01
N GLU A 854 -11.62 3.64 27.07
CA GLU A 854 -11.97 4.12 25.73
C GLU A 854 -13.49 3.88 25.55
N LEU A 855 -14.23 4.92 25.19
CA LEU A 855 -15.65 4.81 24.84
C LEU A 855 -15.77 4.57 23.33
N GLU A 856 -16.64 3.65 22.96
CA GLU A 856 -16.82 3.17 21.60
C GLU A 856 -18.29 2.86 21.31
N ASP A 857 -18.61 2.85 20.01
CA ASP A 857 -19.91 2.45 19.50
C ASP A 857 -20.25 1.03 20.01
N CYS A 858 -21.51 0.82 20.38
CA CYS A 858 -22.01 -0.49 20.76
C CYS A 858 -23.01 -1.00 19.72
N PHE A 859 -23.38 -2.27 19.80
CA PHE A 859 -24.23 -2.88 18.78
C PHE A 859 -25.26 -3.80 19.40
N ILE A 860 -26.48 -3.82 18.85
CA ILE A 860 -27.43 -4.89 19.12
C ILE A 860 -27.31 -5.90 17.99
N ILE A 861 -27.16 -7.17 18.33
CA ILE A 861 -27.04 -8.26 17.35
C ILE A 861 -28.04 -9.39 17.63
N GLY A 862 -28.59 -9.99 16.57
CA GLY A 862 -29.57 -11.06 16.71
C GLY A 862 -30.22 -11.52 15.40
N ASP A 863 -31.34 -12.22 15.55
CA ASP A 863 -32.19 -12.68 14.46
C ASP A 863 -33.39 -11.74 14.31
N PHE A 864 -33.14 -10.61 13.64
CA PHE A 864 -34.12 -9.56 13.35
C PHE A 864 -33.72 -8.80 12.07
N ALA A 865 -34.62 -7.95 11.56
CA ALA A 865 -34.32 -6.97 10.54
C ALA A 865 -34.24 -5.55 11.13
N VAL A 866 -33.56 -4.64 10.44
CA VAL A 866 -33.44 -3.21 10.77
C VAL A 866 -33.90 -2.41 9.57
N ASP A 867 -35.00 -1.66 9.72
CA ASP A 867 -35.54 -0.85 8.64
C ASP A 867 -34.72 0.43 8.38
N MET A 868 -35.12 1.21 7.37
CA MET A 868 -34.43 2.46 7.02
C MET A 868 -34.58 3.57 8.08
N ALA A 869 -35.54 3.43 9.00
CA ALA A 869 -35.68 4.29 10.17
C ALA A 869 -34.89 3.76 11.38
N ARG A 870 -34.11 2.67 11.18
CA ARG A 870 -33.30 1.97 12.18
C ARG A 870 -34.08 1.29 13.29
N ALA A 871 -35.37 1.04 13.07
CA ALA A 871 -36.17 0.26 14.01
C ALA A 871 -35.95 -1.24 13.82
N ILE A 872 -35.93 -1.98 14.93
CA ILE A 872 -35.93 -3.45 14.91
C ILE A 872 -37.32 -3.93 14.46
N VAL A 873 -37.35 -4.70 13.38
CA VAL A 873 -38.55 -5.24 12.73
C VAL A 873 -38.40 -6.75 12.48
N VAL A 874 -39.51 -7.40 12.14
CA VAL A 874 -39.50 -8.82 11.77
C VAL A 874 -38.64 -9.04 10.52
N GLU A 875 -37.82 -10.10 10.56
CA GLU A 875 -37.02 -10.50 9.40
C GLU A 875 -37.93 -10.97 8.25
N PRO A 876 -37.70 -10.55 7.00
CA PRO A 876 -38.51 -11.01 5.88
C PRO A 876 -38.26 -12.50 5.60
N ASP A 877 -39.30 -13.21 5.12
CA ASP A 877 -39.20 -14.63 4.73
C ASP A 877 -38.40 -14.84 3.43
N THR A 878 -38.36 -13.81 2.57
CA THR A 878 -37.72 -13.83 1.25
C THR A 878 -36.93 -12.54 1.03
N LEU A 879 -35.91 -12.62 0.18
CA LEU A 879 -35.08 -11.47 -0.19
C LEU A 879 -35.20 -11.21 -1.70
N HIS A 880 -35.43 -9.96 -2.06
CA HIS A 880 -35.38 -9.53 -3.44
C HIS A 880 -33.94 -9.25 -3.88
N PHE A 881 -33.69 -9.51 -5.16
CA PHE A 881 -32.48 -9.07 -5.83
C PHE A 881 -32.48 -7.53 -5.86
N GLY A 882 -31.45 -6.95 -5.24
CA GLY A 882 -31.30 -5.52 -5.04
C GLY A 882 -30.45 -5.23 -3.80
N ASP A 883 -30.46 -3.96 -3.40
CA ASP A 883 -29.74 -3.44 -2.24
C ASP A 883 -30.34 -4.00 -0.94
N TRP A 884 -29.50 -4.68 -0.14
CA TRP A 884 -29.85 -5.23 1.16
C TRP A 884 -30.27 -4.19 2.18
N THR A 885 -29.69 -2.99 2.11
CA THR A 885 -29.90 -1.94 3.13
C THR A 885 -31.38 -1.55 3.22
N SER A 886 -32.04 -1.49 2.07
CA SER A 886 -33.48 -1.21 1.95
C SER A 886 -34.41 -2.36 2.37
N GLN A 887 -33.86 -3.53 2.69
CA GLN A 887 -34.61 -4.78 2.90
C GLN A 887 -34.45 -5.36 4.33
N GLY A 888 -33.98 -4.55 5.29
CA GLY A 888 -33.83 -5.00 6.68
C GLY A 888 -32.39 -5.22 7.13
N TYR A 889 -31.40 -4.92 6.29
CA TYR A 889 -29.98 -5.27 6.52
C TYR A 889 -29.06 -4.06 6.45
N LEU A 890 -29.55 -2.92 6.97
CA LEU A 890 -28.87 -1.62 6.91
C LEU A 890 -27.41 -1.67 7.41
N HIS A 891 -27.16 -2.31 8.55
CA HIS A 891 -25.83 -2.42 9.16
C HIS A 891 -25.19 -3.81 9.02
N TYR A 892 -25.73 -4.67 8.15
CA TYR A 892 -25.30 -6.06 8.05
C TYR A 892 -23.88 -6.19 7.50
N ALA A 893 -23.05 -6.98 8.18
CA ALA A 893 -21.64 -7.17 7.85
C ALA A 893 -21.29 -8.58 7.32
N GLY A 894 -22.25 -9.50 7.28
CA GLY A 894 -22.03 -10.91 6.91
C GLY A 894 -22.32 -11.23 5.44
N GLY A 895 -22.37 -12.52 5.13
CA GLY A 895 -22.79 -13.04 3.83
C GLY A 895 -24.28 -13.36 3.76
N MET A 896 -24.84 -13.33 2.56
CA MET A 896 -26.23 -13.67 2.25
C MET A 896 -26.26 -14.80 1.21
N ILE A 897 -26.84 -15.95 1.57
CA ILE A 897 -26.96 -17.11 0.67
C ILE A 897 -28.35 -17.12 0.05
N TYR A 898 -28.46 -16.74 -1.21
CA TYR A 898 -29.69 -16.84 -2.00
C TYR A 898 -29.93 -18.30 -2.38
N GLN A 899 -31.06 -18.87 -1.96
CA GLN A 899 -31.39 -20.28 -2.17
C GLN A 899 -32.13 -20.50 -3.48
N GLY A 900 -31.71 -21.51 -4.21
CA GLY A 900 -32.32 -21.94 -5.46
C GLY A 900 -32.16 -23.43 -5.70
N THR A 901 -32.77 -23.89 -6.79
CA THR A 901 -32.60 -25.26 -7.27
C THR A 901 -32.22 -25.26 -8.74
N PHE A 902 -31.62 -26.34 -9.23
CA PHE A 902 -31.30 -26.51 -10.64
C PHE A 902 -31.57 -27.96 -11.07
N ASP A 903 -32.34 -28.15 -12.14
CA ASP A 903 -32.62 -29.47 -12.72
C ASP A 903 -31.53 -29.86 -13.73
N TYR A 904 -30.52 -30.58 -13.25
CA TYR A 904 -29.40 -31.02 -14.07
C TYR A 904 -29.81 -32.20 -14.96
N ARG A 905 -29.83 -31.92 -16.26
CA ARG A 905 -30.10 -32.89 -17.34
C ARG A 905 -28.86 -33.10 -18.22
N PRO A 906 -28.05 -34.15 -17.99
CA PRO A 906 -26.82 -34.41 -18.73
C PRO A 906 -27.00 -34.47 -20.25
N GLU A 907 -28.19 -34.80 -20.74
CA GLU A 907 -28.52 -34.82 -22.17
C GLU A 907 -28.60 -33.44 -22.83
N LEU A 908 -28.70 -32.34 -22.06
CA LEU A 908 -28.82 -30.97 -22.58
C LEU A 908 -27.48 -30.25 -22.76
N GLY A 909 -26.40 -30.78 -22.18
CA GLY A 909 -25.05 -30.22 -22.28
C GLY A 909 -24.04 -30.97 -21.42
N GLN A 910 -22.78 -30.97 -21.86
CA GLN A 910 -21.68 -31.68 -21.19
C GLN A 910 -21.15 -30.94 -19.96
N CYS A 911 -21.35 -29.62 -19.88
CA CYS A 911 -20.99 -28.82 -18.72
C CYS A 911 -22.12 -27.88 -18.29
N VAL A 912 -22.08 -27.41 -17.04
CA VAL A 912 -23.03 -26.46 -16.45
C VAL A 912 -22.27 -25.32 -15.83
N ARG A 913 -22.61 -24.09 -16.21
CA ARG A 913 -21.95 -22.88 -15.73
C ARG A 913 -22.91 -21.90 -15.08
N VAL A 914 -22.43 -21.22 -14.05
CA VAL A 914 -23.14 -20.17 -13.31
C VAL A 914 -22.62 -18.81 -13.75
N TYR A 915 -23.55 -17.94 -14.17
CA TYR A 915 -23.25 -16.57 -14.57
C TYR A 915 -23.99 -15.56 -13.70
N LEU A 916 -23.25 -14.63 -13.12
CA LEU A 916 -23.78 -13.45 -12.44
C LEU A 916 -24.03 -12.33 -13.45
N GLN A 917 -25.01 -11.48 -13.17
CA GLN A 917 -25.22 -10.22 -13.87
C GLN A 917 -24.64 -9.10 -13.02
N ASP A 918 -25.39 -8.04 -12.76
CA ASP A 918 -24.96 -6.95 -11.87
C ASP A 918 -25.00 -7.42 -10.41
N TYR A 919 -23.94 -7.16 -9.64
CA TYR A 919 -23.81 -7.49 -8.22
C TYR A 919 -22.82 -6.54 -7.52
N GLU A 920 -22.95 -6.41 -6.20
CA GLU A 920 -21.99 -5.73 -5.32
C GLU A 920 -21.60 -6.69 -4.19
N ALA A 921 -20.32 -7.08 -4.15
CA ALA A 921 -19.78 -8.09 -3.24
C ALA A 921 -18.27 -7.95 -3.04
N VAL A 922 -17.76 -8.37 -1.89
CA VAL A 922 -16.31 -8.62 -1.71
C VAL A 922 -15.89 -9.89 -2.47
N ASP A 923 -16.72 -10.94 -2.38
CA ASP A 923 -16.59 -12.23 -3.05
C ASP A 923 -17.98 -12.86 -3.24
N VAL A 924 -18.10 -13.77 -4.21
CA VAL A 924 -19.30 -14.60 -4.41
C VAL A 924 -18.92 -16.08 -4.40
N ALA A 925 -19.39 -16.81 -3.40
CA ALA A 925 -19.21 -18.26 -3.31
C ALA A 925 -20.46 -19.00 -3.81
N VAL A 926 -20.28 -19.96 -4.71
CA VAL A 926 -21.37 -20.78 -5.24
C VAL A 926 -21.40 -22.11 -4.49
N HIS A 927 -22.54 -22.40 -3.86
CA HIS A 927 -22.79 -23.63 -3.13
C HIS A 927 -23.65 -24.57 -3.97
N VAL A 928 -23.29 -25.85 -4.04
CA VAL A 928 -24.10 -26.89 -4.68
C VAL A 928 -24.27 -28.04 -3.69
N ASN A 929 -25.52 -28.40 -3.40
CA ASN A 929 -25.88 -29.47 -2.46
C ASN A 929 -25.21 -29.32 -1.07
N GLY A 930 -25.01 -28.07 -0.62
CA GLY A 930 -24.45 -27.72 0.69
C GLY A 930 -22.91 -27.65 0.76
N ALA A 931 -22.20 -27.86 -0.36
CA ALA A 931 -20.75 -27.68 -0.44
C ALA A 931 -20.39 -26.51 -1.36
N VAL A 932 -19.33 -25.77 -1.05
CA VAL A 932 -18.77 -24.74 -1.95
C VAL A 932 -18.23 -25.43 -3.20
N ALA A 933 -18.81 -25.11 -4.36
CA ALA A 933 -18.38 -25.57 -5.67
C ALA A 933 -17.26 -24.70 -6.26
N GLY A 934 -17.23 -23.42 -5.91
CA GLY A 934 -16.18 -22.49 -6.33
C GLY A 934 -16.57 -21.04 -6.05
N HIS A 935 -15.72 -20.12 -6.51
CA HIS A 935 -15.88 -18.69 -6.30
C HIS A 935 -15.95 -17.96 -7.64
N ILE A 936 -16.68 -16.85 -7.66
CA ILE A 936 -16.63 -15.82 -8.70
C ILE A 936 -16.11 -14.54 -8.02
N PRO A 937 -14.79 -14.46 -7.75
CA PRO A 937 -14.23 -13.40 -6.92
C PRO A 937 -14.09 -12.04 -7.62
N TRP A 938 -14.18 -12.02 -8.96
CA TRP A 938 -14.13 -10.83 -9.79
C TRP A 938 -14.83 -11.07 -11.14
N ALA A 939 -15.19 -9.98 -11.82
CA ALA A 939 -16.07 -10.01 -13.00
C ALA A 939 -15.52 -10.85 -14.16
N SER A 940 -14.19 -10.94 -14.30
CA SER A 940 -13.56 -11.73 -15.37
C SER A 940 -13.59 -13.25 -15.16
N GLU A 941 -14.00 -13.75 -13.97
CA GLU A 941 -14.16 -15.20 -13.68
C GLU A 941 -15.62 -15.63 -13.71
N ASN A 942 -16.48 -14.75 -14.20
CA ASN A 942 -17.88 -15.06 -14.37
C ASN A 942 -18.06 -16.23 -15.37
N GLY A 943 -18.98 -17.14 -15.06
CA GLY A 943 -19.12 -18.40 -15.80
C GLY A 943 -18.47 -19.60 -15.12
N LEU A 944 -18.50 -19.66 -13.79
CA LEU A 944 -17.98 -20.77 -12.99
C LEU A 944 -18.60 -22.10 -13.41
N ASP A 945 -17.76 -23.09 -13.69
CA ASP A 945 -18.19 -24.46 -13.97
C ASP A 945 -18.49 -25.21 -12.67
N ILE A 946 -19.72 -25.72 -12.55
CA ILE A 946 -20.20 -26.46 -11.37
C ILE A 946 -20.53 -27.93 -11.69
N THR A 947 -20.19 -28.41 -12.88
CA THR A 947 -20.62 -29.72 -13.40
C THR A 947 -20.30 -30.87 -12.46
N ASP A 948 -19.08 -30.89 -11.92
CA ASP A 948 -18.59 -31.97 -11.05
C ASP A 948 -19.29 -32.02 -9.68
N HIS A 949 -20.09 -31.01 -9.34
CA HIS A 949 -20.85 -30.93 -8.09
C HIS A 949 -22.33 -31.33 -8.23
N LEU A 950 -22.78 -31.61 -9.46
CA LEU A 950 -24.19 -31.90 -9.76
C LEU A 950 -24.48 -33.41 -9.82
N GLY A 951 -25.61 -33.81 -9.24
CA GLY A 951 -26.25 -35.11 -9.47
C GLY A 951 -27.38 -35.01 -10.51
N PRO A 952 -27.76 -36.09 -11.21
CA PRO A 952 -28.90 -36.04 -12.13
C PRO A 952 -30.20 -35.60 -11.43
N GLY A 953 -30.97 -34.72 -12.07
CA GLY A 953 -32.22 -34.17 -11.54
C GLY A 953 -32.02 -32.90 -10.71
N ILE A 954 -32.87 -32.68 -9.72
CA ILE A 954 -32.90 -31.45 -8.93
C ILE A 954 -31.72 -31.41 -7.95
N ASN A 955 -30.94 -30.33 -8.01
CA ASN A 955 -29.86 -30.00 -7.09
C ASN A 955 -30.17 -28.69 -6.38
N ASN A 956 -29.69 -28.53 -5.15
CA ASN A 956 -29.75 -27.24 -4.46
C ASN A 956 -28.56 -26.39 -4.90
N VAL A 957 -28.82 -25.13 -5.25
CA VAL A 957 -27.78 -24.16 -5.63
C VAL A 957 -27.96 -22.92 -4.79
N GLY A 958 -26.95 -22.58 -4.00
CA GLY A 958 -26.90 -21.38 -3.18
C GLY A 958 -25.89 -20.38 -3.75
N ILE A 959 -26.25 -19.11 -3.80
CA ILE A 959 -25.33 -18.03 -4.19
C ILE A 959 -25.04 -17.20 -2.94
N GLU A 960 -23.87 -17.39 -2.34
CA GLU A 960 -23.42 -16.60 -1.19
C GLU A 960 -22.74 -15.34 -1.70
N VAL A 961 -23.38 -14.19 -1.50
CA VAL A 961 -22.77 -12.88 -1.66
C VAL A 961 -22.18 -12.48 -0.32
N VAL A 962 -20.89 -12.13 -0.29
CA VAL A 962 -20.17 -11.79 0.94
C VAL A 962 -19.94 -10.27 0.98
N SER A 963 -20.39 -9.60 2.05
CA SER A 963 -20.14 -8.16 2.26
C SER A 963 -18.90 -7.93 3.14
N SER A 964 -18.83 -6.75 3.74
CA SER A 964 -17.75 -6.32 4.63
C SER A 964 -18.31 -5.63 5.89
N PRO A 965 -17.47 -5.41 6.93
CA PRO A 965 -17.84 -4.61 8.09
C PRO A 965 -18.14 -3.12 7.83
N ARG A 966 -18.11 -2.63 6.59
CA ARG A 966 -18.29 -1.20 6.25
C ARG A 966 -19.54 -0.56 6.83
N ASN A 967 -20.67 -1.28 6.84
CA ASN A 967 -21.94 -0.75 7.35
C ASN A 967 -22.10 -0.91 8.87
N MET A 968 -21.24 -1.72 9.49
CA MET A 968 -21.15 -1.87 10.94
C MET A 968 -20.19 -0.84 11.54
N LEU A 969 -19.00 -0.68 10.96
CA LEU A 969 -17.88 0.10 11.54
C LEU A 969 -17.73 1.51 10.97
N GLY A 970 -18.37 1.82 9.83
CA GLY A 970 -18.32 3.14 9.20
C GLY A 970 -17.14 3.36 8.25
N PRO A 971 -16.87 4.62 7.84
CA PRO A 971 -17.49 5.86 8.34
C PRO A 971 -19.01 5.96 8.09
N LEU A 972 -19.81 6.19 9.15
CA LEU A 972 -21.28 6.17 9.06
C LEU A 972 -21.88 7.54 8.71
N HIS A 973 -21.18 8.64 9.03
CA HIS A 973 -21.69 10.01 8.91
C HIS A 973 -20.92 10.87 7.91
N LEU A 974 -20.28 10.22 6.93
CA LEU A 974 -19.52 10.87 5.87
C LEU A 974 -20.44 11.19 4.68
N ALA A 975 -20.80 12.46 4.52
CA ALA A 975 -21.76 12.92 3.51
C ALA A 975 -21.32 12.64 2.07
N THR A 976 -20.01 12.55 1.82
CA THR A 976 -19.43 12.21 0.51
C THR A 976 -19.54 10.71 0.19
N GLY A 977 -19.85 9.86 1.18
CA GLY A 977 -19.95 8.41 1.08
C GLY A 977 -18.61 7.67 1.06
N ARG A 978 -17.69 8.09 0.19
CA ARG A 978 -16.35 7.53 0.04
C ARG A 978 -15.30 8.61 -0.14
N GLU A 979 -14.14 8.41 0.49
CA GLU A 979 -12.92 9.20 0.27
C GLU A 979 -11.84 8.31 -0.36
N PRO A 980 -10.95 8.86 -1.22
CA PRO A 980 -9.83 8.10 -1.77
C PRO A 980 -8.88 7.56 -0.70
N TRP A 981 -8.77 8.29 0.42
CA TRP A 981 -7.93 7.95 1.55
C TRP A 981 -8.77 7.93 2.83
N THR A 982 -8.96 6.74 3.40
CA THR A 982 -9.73 6.55 4.63
C THR A 982 -8.81 6.35 5.83
N ASP A 983 -8.92 7.23 6.83
CA ASP A 983 -8.22 7.11 8.11
C ASP A 983 -9.09 7.58 9.28
N TRP A 984 -8.51 7.71 10.48
CA TRP A 984 -9.23 8.08 11.69
C TRP A 984 -10.06 9.37 11.58
N ARG A 985 -9.67 10.31 10.70
CA ARG A 985 -10.38 11.58 10.45
C ARG A 985 -11.68 11.36 9.70
N SER A 986 -11.72 10.39 8.79
CA SER A 986 -12.91 10.05 8.00
C SER A 986 -14.08 9.62 8.88
N PHE A 987 -13.82 9.09 10.08
CA PHE A 987 -14.84 8.65 11.04
C PHE A 987 -15.32 9.74 12.01
N ARG A 988 -14.74 10.95 11.94
CA ARG A 988 -14.90 12.01 12.96
C ARG A 988 -15.04 13.39 12.33
N ARG A 989 -15.75 13.47 11.20
CA ARG A 989 -15.95 14.73 10.48
C ARG A 989 -16.78 15.71 11.31
N THR A 990 -16.34 16.96 11.33
CA THR A 990 -17.06 18.09 11.95
C THR A 990 -17.23 19.26 10.97
N ASP A 991 -16.74 19.10 9.75
CA ASP A 991 -16.78 20.07 8.67
C ASP A 991 -18.01 19.83 7.77
N GLU A 992 -18.06 20.48 6.60
CA GLU A 992 -19.14 20.34 5.63
C GLU A 992 -19.31 18.92 5.05
N THR A 993 -18.37 18.00 5.32
CA THR A 993 -18.44 16.60 4.91
C THR A 993 -19.15 15.70 5.95
N PHE A 994 -19.58 16.27 7.07
CA PHE A 994 -20.42 15.59 8.06
C PHE A 994 -21.91 15.64 7.69
N THR A 995 -22.65 14.56 7.97
CA THR A 995 -24.11 14.53 7.95
C THR A 995 -24.65 13.76 9.16
N PRO A 996 -25.78 14.19 9.79
CA PRO A 996 -26.42 13.41 10.84
C PRO A 996 -27.08 12.13 10.31
N ASP A 997 -27.31 12.03 9.00
CA ASP A 997 -27.87 10.83 8.38
C ASP A 997 -26.83 9.70 8.24
N TYR A 998 -27.28 8.45 8.20
CA TYR A 998 -26.41 7.30 7.96
C TYR A 998 -26.12 7.14 6.47
N VAL A 999 -24.83 7.08 6.13
CA VAL A 999 -24.34 6.81 4.78
C VAL A 999 -23.69 5.42 4.76
N VAL A 1000 -24.40 4.48 4.13
CA VAL A 1000 -24.06 3.05 4.07
C VAL A 1000 -23.68 2.62 2.66
N LYS A 1001 -22.93 1.52 2.56
CA LYS A 1001 -22.57 0.84 1.31
C LYS A 1001 -23.65 -0.18 0.94
N ASP A 1002 -24.04 -0.19 -0.32
CA ASP A 1002 -24.96 -1.16 -0.88
C ASP A 1002 -24.28 -2.51 -1.13
N TRP A 1003 -25.04 -3.60 -0.96
CA TRP A 1003 -24.59 -4.98 -1.20
C TRP A 1003 -25.74 -5.79 -1.79
N GLY A 1004 -25.42 -6.78 -2.64
CA GLY A 1004 -26.41 -7.75 -3.13
C GLY A 1004 -26.28 -8.15 -4.59
N LEU A 1005 -27.24 -8.98 -5.04
CA LEU A 1005 -27.42 -9.36 -6.45
C LEU A 1005 -28.46 -8.44 -7.08
N TYR A 1006 -28.10 -7.70 -8.14
CA TYR A 1006 -29.02 -6.80 -8.83
C TYR A 1006 -29.64 -7.43 -10.09
N GLY A 1007 -28.91 -8.36 -10.73
CA GLY A 1007 -29.41 -9.11 -11.88
C GLY A 1007 -29.59 -10.61 -11.61
N GLN A 1008 -30.51 -11.25 -12.35
CA GLN A 1008 -30.80 -12.69 -12.19
C GLN A 1008 -29.57 -13.55 -12.48
N VAL A 1009 -29.32 -14.55 -11.64
CA VAL A 1009 -28.26 -15.53 -11.86
C VAL A 1009 -28.70 -16.53 -12.92
N ILE A 1010 -27.83 -16.80 -13.89
CA ILE A 1010 -28.10 -17.69 -15.02
C ILE A 1010 -27.31 -18.98 -14.81
N ILE A 1011 -28.00 -20.12 -14.70
CA ILE A 1011 -27.39 -21.44 -14.65
C ILE A 1011 -27.69 -22.15 -15.96
N LYS A 1012 -26.64 -22.46 -16.74
CA LYS A 1012 -26.80 -22.87 -18.14
C LYS A 1012 -26.06 -24.17 -18.46
N HIS A 1013 -26.73 -25.06 -19.20
CA HIS A 1013 -26.08 -26.17 -19.90
C HIS A 1013 -25.29 -25.68 -21.12
N CYS A 1014 -24.02 -26.05 -21.17
CA CYS A 1014 -23.08 -25.68 -22.22
C CYS A 1014 -22.52 -26.94 -22.90
N ASN A 1015 -22.10 -26.79 -24.15
CA ASN A 1015 -21.30 -27.76 -24.88
C ASN A 1015 -19.89 -27.15 -24.98
N ASP A 1016 -18.87 -27.88 -24.53
CA ASP A 1016 -17.48 -27.42 -24.54
C ASP A 1016 -16.92 -27.25 -25.97
#